data_AF-D9R8Z7-F1
#
_entry.id   AF-D9R8Z7-F1
#
_cell.length_a   1.000
_cell.length_b   1.000
_cell.length_c   1.000
_cell.angle_alpha   90.00
_cell.angle_beta   90.00
_cell.angle_gamma   90.00
#
_symmetry.space_group_name_H-M   'P 1'
#
loop_
_entity.id
_entity.type
_entity.pdbx_description
1 polymer ?
#
loop_
_entity_poly.entity_id
_entity_poly.type
_entity_poly.pdbx_seq_one_letter_code
_entity_poly.pdbx_strand_id
1 'polypeptide(L)'
;MDSTYDLMEVLNHIDPSELSYQDWINVGMALQHEGYSVDVWDRWSMNDRRYHAGECEKKWRGFHGAGTPVTGGTIVQYARDQGWTPPYDPGTALDWNDTISAEGIIVDKNWVEEREVTEPRQWDPAGELIKYLETLFEAGENVGYVVKSWKKDEKYLPADKGSYGRTAGQLIELLSQCKGDIGSVLGDYNPEGGAWIRFNPLDGKGVKNENVSDFKYALVESDSMEIEKQHAIIRELELPVACLVHSGGKSLHAIVRVDAADYSEYRKRVDYLYDICKKNGLAIDQQNRNPSRLSRLPGIMRGDKKQFIVDTNIGKESWTEWKEWIESINDDLPDPESLDDVWENLPELAPTLIDGLLRQGHKMLIAGPSKAGKSFLQIEMCIAIAEGKQWLNWACTQGRVMYVNLELDRASCLHRFKDVYQALGWQPKNLKNIDIWNLRGKSRPMDKLAPMLIRRAAKKNYIAIVIDPIYKVITGDENSADQMSNFCNQFDKVCTELGVAVIYCHHHSKGSQGGKKSMDRASGSGVFARDPDALIDLIELETTEELMKQQENRAVCDTCRQYLDAHFKWEDDLSQDDLCSSYQMMEYCKEKLDKWQMAALERNIEAAKSRVKGMTAWRIEGTLREFSKFDPVNLWFNYPVHTLDQSGVLGDIQPEADAPSWKKNFSKKKSPEESKKERKESLETQYESLKSFNEDGKVTIKDLAEGMGTTEKTVRNRIKEHGGFWIDEGYVGRK
;
A
#
# COMPACT_ATOMS: atom_id res chain seq x y z
N MET A 1 -32.60 0.67 13.48
CA MET A 1 -33.24 -0.65 13.63
C MET A 1 -32.10 -1.63 13.66
N ASP A 2 -31.75 -2.03 14.88
CA ASP A 2 -30.59 -2.85 15.20
C ASP A 2 -30.78 -4.27 14.65
N SER A 3 -29.82 -4.72 13.86
CA SER A 3 -29.75 -6.09 13.36
C SER A 3 -28.79 -6.88 14.24
N THR A 4 -29.18 -7.15 15.48
CA THR A 4 -28.50 -8.07 16.40
C THR A 4 -28.76 -9.51 15.96
N TYR A 5 -27.71 -10.36 15.93
CA TYR A 5 -27.86 -11.80 15.71
C TYR A 5 -28.77 -12.40 16.79
N ASP A 6 -29.56 -13.43 16.44
CA ASP A 6 -30.29 -14.18 17.47
C ASP A 6 -29.28 -15.02 18.29
N LEU A 7 -28.92 -14.52 19.47
CA LEU A 7 -27.95 -15.15 20.35
C LEU A 7 -28.37 -16.55 20.80
N MET A 8 -29.66 -16.88 20.78
CA MET A 8 -30.14 -18.24 21.07
C MET A 8 -29.74 -19.23 19.97
N GLU A 9 -29.80 -18.80 18.70
CA GLU A 9 -29.37 -19.63 17.57
C GLU A 9 -27.86 -19.86 17.64
N VAL A 10 -27.09 -18.80 17.91
CA VAL A 10 -25.64 -18.85 18.04
C VAL A 10 -25.19 -19.74 19.21
N LEU A 11 -25.86 -19.64 20.37
CA LEU A 11 -25.54 -20.41 21.57
C LEU A 11 -25.70 -21.93 21.34
N ASN A 12 -26.66 -22.36 20.50
CA ASN A 12 -26.85 -23.77 20.15
C ASN A 12 -25.70 -24.37 19.33
N HIS A 13 -24.83 -23.54 18.75
CA HIS A 13 -23.64 -23.96 18.03
C HIS A 13 -22.38 -24.01 18.89
N ILE A 14 -22.52 -23.81 20.20
CA ILE A 14 -21.43 -23.92 21.17
C ILE A 14 -21.67 -25.17 22.01
N ASP A 15 -20.75 -26.13 21.97
CA ASP A 15 -20.70 -27.25 22.90
C ASP A 15 -20.05 -26.78 24.22
N PRO A 16 -20.78 -26.78 25.35
CA PRO A 16 -20.24 -26.36 26.64
C PRO A 16 -19.10 -27.27 27.14
N SER A 17 -19.03 -28.52 26.69
CA SER A 17 -17.98 -29.47 27.10
C SER A 17 -16.59 -29.13 26.54
N GLU A 18 -16.53 -28.38 25.44
CA GLU A 18 -15.29 -27.90 24.83
C GLU A 18 -14.80 -26.58 25.45
N LEU A 19 -15.59 -25.95 26.31
CA LEU A 19 -15.22 -24.69 26.97
C LEU A 19 -14.46 -24.91 28.28
N SER A 20 -13.59 -23.94 28.60
CA SER A 20 -13.01 -23.83 29.94
C SER A 20 -14.06 -23.33 30.95
N TYR A 21 -13.80 -23.50 32.26
CA TYR A 21 -14.70 -23.00 33.30
C TYR A 21 -14.89 -21.48 33.24
N GLN A 22 -13.84 -20.75 32.86
CA GLN A 22 -13.91 -19.30 32.72
C GLN A 22 -14.72 -18.90 31.48
N ASP A 23 -14.56 -19.59 30.36
CA ASP A 23 -15.34 -19.33 29.15
C ASP A 23 -16.82 -19.66 29.36
N TRP A 24 -17.11 -20.72 30.10
CA TRP A 24 -18.47 -21.06 30.52
C TRP A 24 -19.11 -19.97 31.39
N ILE A 25 -18.36 -19.39 32.33
CA ILE A 25 -18.80 -18.22 33.12
C ILE A 25 -19.02 -17.01 32.20
N ASN A 26 -18.12 -16.77 31.24
CA ASN A 26 -18.23 -15.66 30.29
C ASN A 26 -19.50 -15.76 29.44
N VAL A 27 -19.92 -16.96 29.02
CA VAL A 27 -21.22 -17.18 28.35
C VAL A 27 -22.38 -16.77 29.26
N GLY A 28 -22.32 -17.12 30.55
CA GLY A 28 -23.32 -16.69 31.53
C GLY A 28 -23.38 -15.17 31.71
N MET A 29 -22.22 -14.51 31.81
CA MET A 29 -22.12 -13.04 31.90
C MET A 29 -22.66 -12.35 30.65
N ALA A 30 -22.33 -12.88 29.46
CA ALA A 30 -22.83 -12.37 28.18
C ALA A 30 -24.35 -12.49 28.07
N LEU A 31 -24.93 -13.64 28.42
CA LEU A 31 -26.40 -13.82 28.41
C LEU A 31 -27.10 -12.86 29.38
N GLN A 32 -26.51 -12.63 30.56
CA GLN A 32 -27.05 -11.66 31.52
C GLN A 32 -26.97 -10.22 31.00
N HIS A 33 -25.86 -9.85 30.36
CA HIS A 33 -25.66 -8.54 29.74
C HIS A 33 -26.66 -8.26 28.61
N GLU A 34 -26.95 -9.27 27.78
CA GLU A 34 -27.90 -9.18 26.66
C GLU A 34 -29.37 -9.33 27.10
N GLY A 35 -29.64 -9.45 28.40
CA GLY A 35 -31.00 -9.44 28.98
C GLY A 35 -31.72 -10.79 28.97
N TYR A 36 -31.02 -11.91 28.75
CA TYR A 36 -31.60 -13.26 28.84
C TYR A 36 -31.80 -13.72 30.29
N SER A 37 -32.67 -14.71 30.52
CA SER A 37 -32.84 -15.31 31.85
C SER A 37 -31.79 -16.39 32.12
N VAL A 38 -31.50 -16.64 33.40
CA VAL A 38 -30.58 -17.71 33.84
C VAL A 38 -30.98 -19.09 33.32
N ASP A 39 -32.28 -19.32 33.06
CA ASP A 39 -32.79 -20.59 32.54
C ASP A 39 -32.21 -20.94 31.16
N VAL A 40 -31.84 -19.94 30.37
CA VAL A 40 -31.19 -20.13 29.06
C VAL A 40 -29.80 -20.72 29.26
N TRP A 41 -29.02 -20.12 30.15
CA TRP A 41 -27.67 -20.59 30.45
C TRP A 41 -27.68 -21.94 31.16
N ASP A 42 -28.61 -22.17 32.09
CA ASP A 42 -28.77 -23.44 32.80
C ASP A 42 -29.14 -24.57 31.83
N ARG A 43 -30.12 -24.37 30.94
CA ARG A 43 -30.53 -25.37 29.94
C ARG A 43 -29.42 -25.70 28.94
N TRP A 44 -28.69 -24.71 28.47
CA TRP A 44 -27.54 -24.94 27.58
C TRP A 44 -26.43 -25.70 28.31
N SER A 45 -26.16 -25.36 29.58
CA SER A 45 -25.14 -26.02 30.40
C SER A 45 -25.43 -27.49 30.71
N MET A 46 -26.71 -27.91 30.69
CA MET A 46 -27.09 -29.33 30.90
C MET A 46 -26.50 -30.29 29.87
N ASN A 47 -26.04 -29.79 28.72
CA ASN A 47 -25.39 -30.61 27.69
C ASN A 47 -23.94 -30.99 28.05
N ASP A 48 -23.35 -30.39 29.09
CA ASP A 48 -22.04 -30.78 29.62
C ASP A 48 -22.17 -31.85 30.72
N ARG A 49 -21.33 -32.90 30.65
CA ARG A 49 -21.25 -33.94 31.68
C ARG A 49 -20.78 -33.43 33.04
N ARG A 50 -20.14 -32.25 33.10
CA ARG A 50 -19.66 -31.56 34.30
C ARG A 50 -20.77 -30.77 35.01
N TYR A 51 -21.99 -30.70 34.45
CA TYR A 51 -23.09 -29.90 34.97
C TYR A 51 -23.58 -30.33 36.36
N HIS A 52 -23.86 -29.34 37.21
CA HIS A 52 -24.48 -29.52 38.52
C HIS A 52 -25.72 -28.62 38.69
N ALA A 53 -26.86 -29.22 39.04
CA ALA A 53 -28.12 -28.51 39.20
C ALA A 53 -28.02 -27.39 40.26
N GLY A 54 -28.43 -26.18 39.88
CA GLY A 54 -28.40 -24.99 40.74
C GLY A 54 -27.05 -24.27 40.83
N GLU A 55 -26.02 -24.71 40.10
CA GLU A 55 -24.74 -23.98 40.02
C GLU A 55 -24.87 -22.68 39.21
N CYS A 56 -25.56 -22.72 38.06
CA CYS A 56 -25.80 -21.55 37.23
C CYS A 56 -26.52 -20.44 38.01
N GLU A 57 -27.57 -20.78 38.77
CA GLU A 57 -28.34 -19.80 39.54
C GLU A 57 -27.51 -19.13 40.65
N LYS A 58 -26.65 -19.89 41.32
CA LYS A 58 -25.73 -19.33 42.34
C LYS A 58 -24.73 -18.35 41.72
N LYS A 59 -24.18 -18.69 40.55
CA LYS A 59 -23.21 -17.84 39.84
C LYS A 59 -23.86 -16.61 39.22
N TRP A 60 -25.07 -16.76 38.68
CA TRP A 60 -25.85 -15.68 38.06
C TRP A 60 -26.11 -14.52 39.02
N ARG A 61 -26.42 -14.82 40.29
CA ARG A 61 -26.59 -13.82 41.35
C ARG A 61 -25.29 -13.14 41.77
N GLY A 62 -24.14 -13.75 41.45
CA GLY A 62 -22.80 -13.24 41.73
C GLY A 62 -22.22 -12.37 40.62
N PHE A 63 -22.83 -12.33 39.44
CA PHE A 63 -22.42 -11.44 38.36
C PHE A 63 -22.79 -9.99 38.73
N HIS A 64 -21.76 -9.21 39.07
CA HIS A 64 -21.85 -7.78 39.32
C HIS A 64 -20.93 -7.12 38.29
N GLY A 65 -21.37 -6.03 37.66
CA GLY A 65 -20.69 -5.41 36.52
C GLY A 65 -19.18 -5.35 36.69
N ALA A 66 -18.46 -6.15 35.90
CA ALA A 66 -17.00 -6.10 35.83
C ALA A 66 -16.56 -4.90 34.98
N GLY A 67 -15.36 -4.36 35.22
CA GLY A 67 -14.81 -3.21 34.49
C GLY A 67 -14.64 -3.42 32.98
N THR A 68 -14.80 -4.65 32.49
CA THR A 68 -14.93 -4.96 31.06
C THR A 68 -16.14 -5.88 30.88
N PRO A 69 -17.29 -5.39 30.37
CA PRO A 69 -18.48 -6.22 30.26
C PRO A 69 -18.29 -7.29 29.18
N VAL A 70 -18.54 -8.54 29.55
CA VAL A 70 -18.62 -9.64 28.58
C VAL A 70 -19.97 -9.52 27.88
N THR A 71 -19.98 -9.27 26.57
CA THR A 71 -21.20 -9.01 25.78
C THR A 71 -21.57 -10.21 24.89
N GLY A 72 -22.70 -10.15 24.19
CA GLY A 72 -23.12 -11.16 23.22
C GLY A 72 -22.08 -11.44 22.11
N GLY A 73 -21.15 -10.50 21.85
CA GLY A 73 -20.02 -10.69 20.95
C GLY A 73 -19.11 -11.86 21.36
N THR A 74 -18.99 -12.14 22.65
CA THR A 74 -18.21 -13.29 23.18
C THR A 74 -18.87 -14.62 22.82
N ILE A 75 -20.20 -14.72 22.86
CA ILE A 75 -20.95 -15.91 22.43
C ILE A 75 -20.75 -16.14 20.92
N VAL A 76 -20.80 -15.08 20.12
CA VAL A 76 -20.53 -15.15 18.67
C VAL A 76 -19.08 -15.59 18.39
N GLN A 77 -18.11 -15.12 19.18
CA GLN A 77 -16.72 -15.51 19.04
C GLN A 77 -16.51 -17.00 19.36
N TYR A 78 -17.04 -17.49 20.49
CA TYR A 78 -16.94 -18.90 20.86
C TYR A 78 -17.63 -19.83 19.86
N ALA A 79 -18.78 -19.43 19.30
CA ALA A 79 -19.42 -20.17 18.22
C ALA A 79 -18.52 -20.24 16.98
N ARG A 80 -17.87 -19.13 16.59
CA ARG A 80 -16.94 -19.10 15.45
C ARG A 80 -15.70 -19.97 15.68
N ASP A 81 -15.17 -19.98 16.90
CA ASP A 81 -14.02 -20.80 17.28
C ASP A 81 -14.36 -22.31 17.20
N GLN A 82 -15.63 -22.67 17.44
CA GLN A 82 -16.17 -24.02 17.24
C GLN A 82 -16.74 -24.26 15.82
N GLY A 83 -16.43 -23.38 14.85
CA GLY A 83 -16.73 -23.60 13.43
C GLY A 83 -18.06 -23.04 12.93
N TRP A 84 -18.79 -22.25 13.73
CA TRP A 84 -19.99 -21.55 13.28
C TRP A 84 -19.65 -20.41 12.31
N THR A 85 -20.35 -20.38 11.17
CA THR A 85 -20.24 -19.30 10.17
C THR A 85 -21.61 -18.65 9.94
N PRO A 86 -21.74 -17.32 10.02
CA PRO A 86 -23.04 -16.66 9.88
C PRO A 86 -23.64 -16.86 8.47
N PRO A 87 -24.96 -17.09 8.34
CA PRO A 87 -25.64 -17.26 7.04
C PRO A 87 -25.65 -15.99 6.15
N TYR A 88 -25.35 -14.83 6.72
CA TYR A 88 -25.35 -13.54 6.04
C TYR A 88 -24.31 -12.62 6.69
N ASP A 89 -23.39 -12.08 5.90
CA ASP A 89 -22.41 -11.07 6.30
C ASP A 89 -22.99 -9.69 5.95
N PRO A 90 -23.64 -8.97 6.89
CA PRO A 90 -23.97 -7.56 6.69
C PRO A 90 -22.70 -6.75 6.93
N GLY A 91 -21.67 -7.01 6.11
CA GLY A 91 -20.53 -6.14 5.99
C GLY A 91 -21.06 -4.75 5.68
N THR A 92 -20.83 -3.80 6.58
CA THR A 92 -21.04 -2.39 6.25
C THR A 92 -20.14 -2.10 5.07
N ALA A 93 -20.74 -1.67 3.95
CA ALA A 93 -19.98 -1.22 2.79
C ALA A 93 -19.14 -0.02 3.21
N LEU A 94 -17.84 -0.25 3.42
CA LEU A 94 -16.83 0.80 3.44
C LEU A 94 -16.82 1.44 2.06
N ASP A 95 -16.90 2.76 2.02
CA ASP A 95 -16.83 3.53 0.78
C ASP A 95 -15.41 3.39 0.19
N TRP A 96 -15.28 3.53 -1.12
CA TRP A 96 -14.06 3.25 -1.88
C TRP A 96 -12.85 4.16 -1.54
N ASN A 97 -13.03 5.08 -0.59
CA ASN A 97 -12.02 6.00 -0.07
C ASN A 97 -11.67 5.79 1.42
N ASP A 98 -12.23 4.78 2.10
CA ASP A 98 -11.91 4.58 3.51
C ASP A 98 -10.51 3.95 3.67
N THR A 99 -9.56 4.75 4.16
CA THR A 99 -8.25 4.29 4.61
C THR A 99 -8.45 3.52 5.92
N ILE A 100 -8.23 2.20 5.90
CA ILE A 100 -8.12 1.42 7.13
C ILE A 100 -6.69 1.59 7.63
N SER A 101 -6.47 2.62 8.44
CA SER A 101 -5.38 2.69 9.39
C SER A 101 -5.97 2.89 10.78
N ALA A 102 -5.40 2.22 11.78
CA ALA A 102 -5.70 2.43 13.20
C ALA A 102 -5.17 3.80 13.70
N GLU A 103 -4.97 4.76 12.80
CA GLU A 103 -4.36 6.05 13.08
C GLU A 103 -5.41 7.03 13.58
N GLY A 104 -5.20 7.55 14.80
CA GLY A 104 -5.93 8.66 15.40
C GLY A 104 -6.99 8.28 16.44
N ILE A 105 -6.89 7.13 17.11
CA ILE A 105 -7.73 6.79 18.28
C ILE A 105 -6.98 7.15 19.57
N ILE A 106 -7.51 8.13 20.29
CA ILE A 106 -7.01 8.67 21.56
C ILE A 106 -7.97 8.31 22.70
N VAL A 107 -9.26 8.31 22.41
CA VAL A 107 -10.32 8.07 23.38
C VAL A 107 -10.66 6.58 23.43
N ASP A 108 -10.45 5.93 24.57
CA ASP A 108 -11.01 4.60 24.82
C ASP A 108 -12.52 4.74 25.04
N LYS A 109 -13.28 4.33 24.03
CA LYS A 109 -14.75 4.41 24.00
C LYS A 109 -15.42 3.69 25.18
N ASN A 110 -14.72 2.78 25.85
CA ASN A 110 -15.25 2.02 26.98
C ASN A 110 -15.02 2.71 28.34
N TRP A 111 -14.14 3.72 28.42
CA TRP A 111 -13.66 4.33 29.67
C TRP A 111 -13.68 5.87 29.67
N VAL A 112 -14.61 6.49 28.94
CA VAL A 112 -14.79 7.95 28.97
C VAL A 112 -15.47 8.37 30.27
N GLU A 113 -14.74 9.07 31.15
CA GLU A 113 -15.33 9.65 32.37
C GLU A 113 -16.26 10.82 32.00
N GLU A 114 -17.56 10.65 32.23
CA GLU A 114 -18.58 11.66 31.97
C GLU A 114 -18.27 12.97 32.72
N ARG A 115 -18.33 14.10 32.00
CA ARG A 115 -18.10 15.43 32.60
C ARG A 115 -19.40 16.22 32.63
N GLU A 116 -19.84 16.59 33.83
CA GLU A 116 -21.06 17.39 34.01
C GLU A 116 -20.92 18.79 33.39
N VAL A 117 -21.95 19.20 32.65
CA VAL A 117 -22.09 20.57 32.14
C VAL A 117 -22.99 21.34 33.09
N THR A 118 -22.41 22.30 33.82
CA THR A 118 -23.17 23.12 34.77
C THR A 118 -23.72 24.38 34.13
N GLU A 119 -25.01 24.67 34.34
CA GLU A 119 -25.60 25.96 33.95
C GLU A 119 -24.96 27.16 34.68
N PRO A 120 -24.93 28.35 34.06
CA PRO A 120 -24.41 29.55 34.68
C PRO A 120 -25.23 29.94 35.93
N ARG A 121 -24.52 30.18 37.04
CA ARG A 121 -25.12 30.57 38.34
C ARG A 121 -25.84 31.91 38.29
N GLN A 122 -25.34 32.85 37.49
CA GLN A 122 -25.96 34.14 37.23
C GLN A 122 -26.27 34.23 35.74
N TRP A 123 -27.52 34.51 35.41
CA TRP A 123 -27.96 34.62 34.02
C TRP A 123 -27.76 36.04 33.51
N ASP A 124 -26.80 36.22 32.61
CA ASP A 124 -26.52 37.48 31.92
C ASP A 124 -26.59 37.28 30.39
N PRO A 125 -27.79 37.40 29.80
CA PRO A 125 -28.01 37.24 28.35
C PRO A 125 -27.11 38.09 27.46
N ALA A 126 -26.92 39.35 27.83
CA ALA A 126 -26.12 40.29 27.05
C ALA A 126 -24.63 39.97 27.18
N GLY A 127 -24.17 39.65 28.40
CA GLY A 127 -22.79 39.23 28.65
C GLY A 127 -22.39 37.94 27.93
N GLU A 128 -23.27 36.93 27.91
CA GLU A 128 -23.09 35.69 27.14
C GLU A 128 -22.86 35.98 25.64
N LEU A 129 -23.69 36.84 25.07
CA LEU A 129 -23.60 37.19 23.66
C LEU A 129 -22.38 38.06 23.34
N ILE A 130 -22.07 39.04 24.17
CA ILE A 130 -20.86 39.86 24.02
C ILE A 130 -19.62 38.96 24.05
N LYS A 131 -19.52 38.05 25.02
CA LYS A 131 -18.42 37.10 25.13
C LYS A 131 -18.31 36.22 23.88
N TYR A 132 -19.43 35.74 23.34
CA TYR A 132 -19.44 34.95 22.10
C TYR A 132 -18.90 35.76 20.91
N LEU A 133 -19.34 37.01 20.76
CA LEU A 133 -18.93 37.89 19.68
C LEU A 133 -17.44 38.24 19.77
N GLU A 134 -16.94 38.60 20.96
CA GLU A 134 -15.54 38.91 21.20
C GLU A 134 -14.61 37.70 20.99
N THR A 135 -15.12 36.49 21.21
CA THR A 135 -14.33 35.26 21.06
C THR A 135 -14.16 34.85 19.60
N LEU A 136 -15.21 35.04 18.78
CA LEU A 136 -15.24 34.52 17.41
C LEU A 136 -14.96 35.57 16.33
N PHE A 137 -15.31 36.84 16.58
CA PHE A 137 -15.31 37.88 15.55
C PHE A 137 -14.40 39.05 15.88
N GLU A 138 -13.85 39.64 14.84
CA GLU A 138 -13.24 40.97 14.90
C GLU A 138 -14.31 42.06 14.77
N ALA A 139 -14.07 43.24 15.36
CA ALA A 139 -15.08 44.30 15.47
C ALA A 139 -15.68 44.77 14.13
N GLY A 140 -14.91 44.66 13.04
CA GLY A 140 -15.31 45.04 11.68
C GLY A 140 -16.07 43.97 10.90
N GLU A 141 -16.16 42.73 11.41
CA GLU A 141 -16.73 41.61 10.69
C GLU A 141 -18.25 41.55 10.81
N ASN A 142 -18.95 41.24 9.72
CA ASN A 142 -20.41 41.12 9.74
C ASN A 142 -20.86 39.79 10.33
N VAL A 143 -21.84 39.86 11.22
CA VAL A 143 -22.37 38.71 11.94
C VAL A 143 -23.75 38.35 11.42
N GLY A 144 -23.93 37.09 11.02
CA GLY A 144 -25.22 36.56 10.58
C GLY A 144 -25.98 35.88 11.71
N TYR A 145 -27.20 36.30 12.03
CA TYR A 145 -28.04 35.64 13.06
C TYR A 145 -29.51 35.61 12.68
N VAL A 146 -30.23 34.59 13.19
CA VAL A 146 -31.65 34.36 12.93
C VAL A 146 -32.39 34.21 14.25
N VAL A 147 -33.37 35.08 14.48
CA VAL A 147 -34.21 35.09 15.69
C VAL A 147 -35.64 34.58 15.45
N LYS A 148 -36.07 34.54 14.19
CA LYS A 148 -37.41 34.04 13.82
C LYS A 148 -37.37 32.55 13.50
N SER A 149 -38.34 31.81 14.02
CA SER A 149 -38.47 30.37 13.80
C SER A 149 -39.89 29.96 13.42
N TRP A 150 -40.02 28.84 12.70
CA TRP A 150 -41.28 28.16 12.43
C TRP A 150 -41.20 26.70 12.86
N LYS A 151 -42.34 26.09 13.18
CA LYS A 151 -42.43 24.71 13.67
C LYS A 151 -42.72 23.75 12.50
N LYS A 152 -41.91 22.70 12.36
CA LYS A 152 -42.09 21.60 11.42
C LYS A 152 -41.81 20.26 12.13
N ASP A 153 -42.74 19.33 12.09
CA ASP A 153 -42.56 17.98 12.65
C ASP A 153 -42.00 17.99 14.09
N GLU A 154 -42.62 18.79 14.97
CA GLU A 154 -42.20 19.04 16.36
C GLU A 154 -40.81 19.68 16.56
N LYS A 155 -40.11 20.06 15.49
CA LYS A 155 -38.83 20.79 15.54
C LYS A 155 -38.98 22.25 15.08
N TYR A 156 -38.30 23.16 15.78
CA TYR A 156 -38.21 24.56 15.38
C TYR A 156 -37.05 24.78 14.41
N LEU A 157 -37.35 25.40 13.26
CA LEU A 157 -36.39 25.71 12.20
C LEU A 157 -36.31 27.24 11.97
N PRO A 158 -35.17 27.77 11.52
CA PRO A 158 -35.04 29.17 11.10
C PRO A 158 -36.07 29.54 10.03
N ALA A 159 -36.78 30.66 10.21
CA ALA A 159 -37.89 31.08 9.33
C ALA A 159 -37.45 31.94 8.14
N ASP A 160 -36.28 32.57 8.22
CA ASP A 160 -35.74 33.42 7.18
C ASP A 160 -34.21 33.39 7.14
N LYS A 161 -33.61 34.25 6.31
CA LYS A 161 -32.15 34.37 6.17
C LYS A 161 -31.48 35.00 7.40
N GLY A 162 -32.26 35.63 8.27
CA GLY A 162 -31.79 36.41 9.41
C GLY A 162 -31.23 37.78 9.02
N SER A 163 -30.65 38.45 10.02
CA SER A 163 -29.85 39.66 9.84
C SER A 163 -28.39 39.27 9.56
N TYR A 164 -27.72 40.04 8.69
CA TYR A 164 -26.32 39.80 8.30
C TYR A 164 -25.60 41.11 7.92
N GLY A 165 -26.17 42.26 8.24
CA GLY A 165 -25.67 43.58 7.84
C GLY A 165 -25.04 44.41 8.97
N ARG A 166 -24.92 43.85 10.17
CA ARG A 166 -24.32 44.53 11.34
C ARG A 166 -22.99 43.88 11.68
N THR A 167 -22.02 44.69 12.07
CA THR A 167 -20.71 44.18 12.50
C THR A 167 -20.73 43.72 13.95
N ALA A 168 -19.79 42.87 14.33
CA ALA A 168 -19.63 42.42 15.72
C ALA A 168 -19.47 43.62 16.68
N GLY A 169 -18.67 44.62 16.32
CA GLY A 169 -18.47 45.83 17.13
C GLY A 169 -19.76 46.63 17.35
N GLN A 170 -20.58 46.78 16.31
CA GLN A 170 -21.88 47.45 16.42
C GLN A 170 -22.84 46.68 17.33
N LEU A 171 -22.85 45.35 17.24
CA LEU A 171 -23.69 44.50 18.09
C LEU A 171 -23.23 44.57 19.55
N ILE A 172 -21.93 44.51 19.82
CA ILE A 172 -21.36 44.61 21.17
C ILE A 172 -21.72 45.97 21.80
N GLU A 173 -21.57 47.06 21.06
CA GLU A 173 -21.92 48.39 21.56
C GLU A 173 -23.41 48.48 21.94
N LEU A 174 -24.30 48.02 21.06
CA LEU A 174 -25.74 48.01 21.32
C LEU A 174 -26.13 47.10 22.50
N LEU A 175 -25.50 45.93 22.62
CA LEU A 175 -25.74 44.99 23.73
C LEU A 175 -25.25 45.55 25.07
N SER A 176 -24.13 46.27 25.09
CA SER A 176 -23.63 46.91 26.32
C SER A 176 -24.60 47.97 26.88
N GLN A 177 -25.43 48.56 26.00
CA GLN A 177 -26.38 49.62 26.32
C GLN A 177 -27.82 49.11 26.53
N CYS A 178 -28.11 47.84 26.24
CA CYS A 178 -29.49 47.31 26.21
C CYS A 178 -30.12 47.08 27.59
N LYS A 179 -29.35 47.20 28.68
CA LYS A 179 -29.82 47.03 30.07
C LYS A 179 -30.62 45.73 30.31
N GLY A 180 -30.23 44.66 29.60
CA GLY A 180 -30.86 43.33 29.69
C GLY A 180 -31.95 43.05 28.66
N ASP A 181 -32.38 44.03 27.87
CA ASP A 181 -33.32 43.84 26.76
C ASP A 181 -32.58 43.51 25.45
N ILE A 182 -32.18 42.24 25.30
CA ILE A 182 -31.53 41.76 24.06
C ILE A 182 -32.44 41.83 22.83
N GLY A 183 -33.77 41.85 23.03
CA GLY A 183 -34.77 41.93 21.96
C GLY A 183 -34.73 43.26 21.23
N SER A 184 -34.43 44.36 21.95
CA SER A 184 -34.23 45.68 21.33
C SER A 184 -33.04 45.72 20.35
N VAL A 185 -32.09 44.79 20.48
CA VAL A 185 -30.91 44.72 19.63
C VAL A 185 -31.10 43.72 18.50
N LEU A 186 -31.42 42.46 18.81
CA LEU A 186 -31.49 41.38 17.83
C LEU A 186 -32.87 41.24 17.15
N GLY A 187 -33.90 41.83 17.76
CA GLY A 187 -35.31 41.57 17.45
C GLY A 187 -35.89 40.48 18.34
N ASP A 188 -37.21 40.53 18.54
CA ASP A 188 -37.94 39.53 19.32
C ASP A 188 -37.81 38.14 18.69
N TYR A 189 -37.40 37.16 19.51
CA TYR A 189 -37.26 35.76 19.12
C TYR A 189 -38.42 34.92 19.64
N ASN A 190 -38.64 33.75 19.05
CA ASN A 190 -39.63 32.80 19.56
C ASN A 190 -39.05 32.07 20.80
N PRO A 191 -39.63 32.24 22.01
CA PRO A 191 -39.09 31.64 23.23
C PRO A 191 -39.02 30.12 23.20
N GLU A 192 -39.88 29.42 22.46
CA GLU A 192 -39.82 27.95 22.34
C GLU A 192 -38.78 27.48 21.31
N GLY A 193 -38.52 28.28 20.28
CA GLY A 193 -37.60 27.95 19.18
C GLY A 193 -36.13 28.28 19.47
N GLY A 194 -35.90 29.26 20.34
CA GLY A 194 -34.60 29.88 20.57
C GLY A 194 -34.13 30.68 19.35
N ALA A 195 -32.83 30.96 19.30
CA ALA A 195 -32.21 31.68 18.19
C ALA A 195 -30.93 30.99 17.67
N TRP A 196 -30.44 31.47 16.54
CA TRP A 196 -29.27 30.93 15.86
C TRP A 196 -28.32 32.02 15.40
N ILE A 197 -27.05 31.67 15.28
CA ILE A 197 -25.98 32.56 14.81
C ILE A 197 -25.00 31.77 13.94
N ARG A 198 -24.47 32.42 12.92
CA ARG A 198 -23.36 31.89 12.12
C ARG A 198 -22.07 32.16 12.86
N PHE A 199 -21.17 31.19 12.86
CA PHE A 199 -19.89 31.28 13.58
C PHE A 199 -18.77 31.86 12.71
N ASN A 200 -18.89 31.80 11.38
CA ASN A 200 -17.95 32.45 10.47
C ASN A 200 -18.48 33.83 10.01
N PRO A 201 -17.58 34.81 9.81
CA PRO A 201 -17.93 36.15 9.35
C PRO A 201 -18.47 36.16 7.91
N LEU A 202 -19.33 37.14 7.63
CA LEU A 202 -19.99 37.30 6.33
C LEU A 202 -19.54 38.56 5.57
N ASP A 203 -19.68 38.54 4.25
CA ASP A 203 -19.43 39.65 3.34
C ASP A 203 -20.48 40.78 3.39
N GLY A 204 -21.56 40.60 4.15
CA GLY A 204 -22.69 41.54 4.28
C GLY A 204 -23.66 41.55 3.09
N LYS A 205 -23.44 40.75 2.05
CA LYS A 205 -24.26 40.69 0.83
C LYS A 205 -25.21 39.51 0.82
N GLY A 206 -24.90 38.45 1.57
CA GLY A 206 -25.75 37.28 1.68
C GLY A 206 -25.38 36.36 2.83
N VAL A 207 -25.87 35.12 2.77
CA VAL A 207 -25.80 34.16 3.89
C VAL A 207 -25.43 32.74 3.48
N LYS A 208 -25.04 32.56 2.22
CA LYS A 208 -24.61 31.26 1.67
C LYS A 208 -23.11 31.06 1.91
N ASN A 209 -22.59 29.87 1.56
CA ASN A 209 -21.16 29.57 1.64
C ASN A 209 -20.30 30.58 0.85
N GLU A 210 -20.80 31.08 -0.29
CA GLU A 210 -20.13 32.11 -1.12
C GLU A 210 -20.06 33.50 -0.46
N ASN A 211 -20.83 33.71 0.62
CA ASN A 211 -20.87 34.96 1.38
C ASN A 211 -20.05 34.89 2.68
N VAL A 212 -19.40 33.77 2.97
CA VAL A 212 -18.49 33.66 4.11
C VAL A 212 -17.19 34.39 3.73
N SER A 213 -16.80 35.39 4.53
CA SER A 213 -15.60 36.18 4.25
C SER A 213 -14.33 35.43 4.63
N ASP A 214 -14.36 34.72 5.76
CA ASP A 214 -13.21 33.98 6.30
C ASP A 214 -13.61 32.62 6.86
N PHE A 215 -12.81 31.60 6.56
CA PHE A 215 -13.04 30.21 6.97
C PHE A 215 -12.32 29.89 8.28
N LYS A 216 -12.65 30.65 9.35
CA LYS A 216 -11.98 30.57 10.66
C LYS A 216 -12.37 29.33 11.46
N TYR A 217 -13.65 28.94 11.42
CA TYR A 217 -14.18 27.90 12.30
C TYR A 217 -15.03 26.85 11.58
N ALA A 218 -15.15 25.68 12.21
CA ALA A 218 -16.06 24.61 11.85
C ALA A 218 -16.93 24.21 13.06
N LEU A 219 -18.15 23.76 12.80
CA LEU A 219 -19.05 23.28 13.84
C LEU A 219 -18.89 21.78 14.03
N VAL A 220 -18.65 21.35 15.27
CA VAL A 220 -18.72 19.96 15.71
C VAL A 220 -19.84 19.85 16.73
N GLU A 221 -20.85 19.04 16.43
CA GLU A 221 -21.99 18.79 17.33
C GLU A 221 -22.50 17.36 17.17
N SER A 222 -23.13 16.85 18.23
CA SER A 222 -23.87 15.59 18.21
C SER A 222 -25.22 15.76 18.90
N ASP A 223 -26.28 15.20 18.32
CA ASP A 223 -27.63 15.17 18.92
C ASP A 223 -28.05 13.76 19.38
N SER A 224 -27.17 12.77 19.16
CA SER A 224 -27.40 11.34 19.40
C SER A 224 -26.63 10.79 20.59
N MET A 225 -25.98 11.66 21.35
CA MET A 225 -25.14 11.32 22.51
C MET A 225 -25.55 12.13 23.74
N GLU A 226 -25.31 11.61 24.93
CA GLU A 226 -25.48 12.37 26.18
C GLU A 226 -24.49 13.54 26.24
N ILE A 227 -24.92 14.65 26.83
CA ILE A 227 -24.18 15.93 26.82
C ILE A 227 -22.84 15.77 27.55
N GLU A 228 -22.82 15.02 28.65
CA GLU A 228 -21.66 14.79 29.49
C GLU A 228 -20.58 13.98 28.76
N LYS A 229 -21.00 13.00 27.93
CA LYS A 229 -20.10 12.24 27.05
C LYS A 229 -19.56 13.09 25.92
N GLN A 230 -20.41 13.92 25.30
CA GLN A 230 -19.95 14.89 24.29
C GLN A 230 -18.87 15.81 24.88
N HIS A 231 -19.11 16.32 26.09
CA HIS A 231 -18.18 17.22 26.76
C HIS A 231 -16.83 16.57 27.07
N ALA A 232 -16.86 15.34 27.59
CA ALA A 232 -15.65 14.57 27.89
C ALA A 232 -14.82 14.32 26.62
N ILE A 233 -15.44 13.81 25.56
CA ILE A 233 -14.74 13.49 24.29
C ILE A 233 -14.13 14.75 23.66
N ILE A 234 -14.86 15.87 23.64
CA ILE A 234 -14.36 17.15 23.10
C ILE A 234 -13.10 17.60 23.85
N ARG A 235 -13.03 17.37 25.17
CA ARG A 235 -11.89 17.74 26.02
C ARG A 235 -10.72 16.79 25.85
N GLU A 236 -10.96 15.48 25.84
CA GLU A 236 -9.92 14.46 25.68
C GLU A 236 -9.26 14.51 24.31
N LEU A 237 -10.02 14.88 23.27
CA LEU A 237 -9.48 15.13 21.93
C LEU A 237 -8.66 16.42 21.82
N GLU A 238 -8.58 17.21 22.90
CA GLU A 238 -7.96 18.54 22.94
C GLU A 238 -8.32 19.42 21.74
N LEU A 239 -9.56 19.29 21.23
CA LEU A 239 -10.02 20.02 20.05
C LEU A 239 -9.80 21.53 20.27
N PRO A 240 -9.27 22.28 19.30
CA PRO A 240 -9.00 23.71 19.44
C PRO A 240 -10.31 24.50 19.37
N VAL A 241 -11.13 24.41 20.43
CA VAL A 241 -12.48 24.98 20.48
C VAL A 241 -12.39 26.44 20.92
N ALA A 242 -12.79 27.34 20.02
CA ALA A 242 -12.91 28.76 20.33
C ALA A 242 -14.07 29.00 21.31
N CYS A 243 -15.23 28.39 21.06
CA CYS A 243 -16.39 28.50 21.94
C CYS A 243 -17.21 27.21 21.96
N LEU A 244 -17.58 26.76 23.14
CA LEU A 244 -18.44 25.59 23.37
C LEU A 244 -19.80 26.07 23.88
N VAL A 245 -20.87 25.85 23.12
CA VAL A 245 -22.22 26.36 23.44
C VAL A 245 -23.18 25.21 23.71
N HIS A 246 -23.89 25.28 24.83
CA HIS A 246 -25.00 24.39 25.13
C HIS A 246 -26.25 24.81 24.35
N SER A 247 -26.84 23.91 23.56
CA SER A 247 -27.92 24.26 22.64
C SER A 247 -29.29 24.55 23.29
N GLY A 248 -29.39 24.36 24.61
CA GLY A 248 -30.67 24.27 25.32
C GLY A 248 -31.43 22.99 24.96
N GLY A 249 -30.72 21.95 24.50
CA GLY A 249 -31.27 20.72 23.94
C GLY A 249 -30.51 19.49 24.41
N LYS A 250 -30.04 18.68 23.45
CA LYS A 250 -29.26 17.44 23.65
C LYS A 250 -27.87 17.54 23.01
N SER A 251 -27.43 18.74 22.64
CA SER A 251 -26.20 18.92 21.85
C SER A 251 -25.32 20.02 22.42
N LEU A 252 -24.03 19.77 22.41
CA LEU A 252 -22.99 20.79 22.55
C LEU A 252 -22.52 21.20 21.15
N HIS A 253 -22.49 22.52 20.93
CA HIS A 253 -22.00 23.13 19.71
C HIS A 253 -20.56 23.57 19.95
N ALA A 254 -19.60 22.74 19.55
CA ALA A 254 -18.19 23.07 19.61
C ALA A 254 -17.78 23.82 18.33
N ILE A 255 -17.36 25.07 18.48
CA ILE A 255 -16.88 25.91 17.39
C ILE A 255 -15.36 25.78 17.36
N VAL A 256 -14.87 24.92 16.47
CA VAL A 256 -13.46 24.50 16.38
C VAL A 256 -12.70 25.40 15.41
N ARG A 257 -11.52 25.89 15.82
CA ARG A 257 -10.60 26.66 14.98
C ARG A 257 -10.06 25.79 13.87
N VAL A 258 -10.28 26.20 12.63
CA VAL A 258 -9.72 25.55 11.44
C VAL A 258 -8.88 26.48 10.60
N ASP A 259 -9.00 27.81 10.75
CA ASP A 259 -8.13 28.84 10.14
C ASP A 259 -7.66 28.52 8.72
N ALA A 260 -8.63 28.21 7.84
CA ALA A 260 -8.35 27.82 6.46
C ALA A 260 -8.22 29.06 5.57
N ALA A 261 -7.24 29.06 4.67
CA ALA A 261 -7.01 30.17 3.75
C ALA A 261 -8.07 30.26 2.64
N ASP A 262 -8.67 29.12 2.27
CA ASP A 262 -9.71 29.05 1.26
C ASP A 262 -10.69 27.89 1.51
N TYR A 263 -11.74 27.82 0.68
CA TYR A 263 -12.79 26.79 0.80
C TYR A 263 -12.29 25.35 0.56
N SER A 264 -11.27 25.18 -0.30
CA SER A 264 -10.69 23.86 -0.60
C SER A 264 -9.93 23.33 0.61
N GLU A 265 -9.13 24.19 1.24
CA GLU A 265 -8.43 23.88 2.48
C GLU A 265 -9.41 23.67 3.64
N TYR A 266 -10.43 24.52 3.77
CA TYR A 266 -11.48 24.37 4.77
C TYR A 266 -12.11 22.98 4.70
N ARG A 267 -12.48 22.53 3.50
CA ARG A 267 -13.05 21.19 3.30
C ARG A 267 -12.11 20.08 3.77
N LYS A 268 -10.83 20.16 3.41
CA LYS A 268 -9.82 19.16 3.83
C LYS A 268 -9.66 19.12 5.35
N ARG A 269 -9.55 20.28 6.00
CA ARG A 269 -9.41 20.39 7.46
C ARG A 269 -10.66 19.86 8.17
N VAL A 270 -11.86 20.22 7.72
CA VAL A 270 -13.12 19.71 8.28
C VAL A 270 -13.28 18.20 8.09
N ASP A 271 -12.94 17.68 6.90
CA ASP A 271 -13.02 16.24 6.64
C ASP A 271 -12.09 15.46 7.58
N TYR A 272 -10.86 15.94 7.82
CA TYR A 272 -9.91 15.38 8.77
C TYR A 272 -10.42 15.46 10.23
N LEU A 273 -10.90 16.63 10.66
CA LEU A 273 -11.46 16.85 11.99
C LEU A 273 -12.61 15.88 12.29
N TYR A 274 -13.53 15.71 11.33
CA TYR A 274 -14.68 14.83 11.48
C TYR A 274 -14.29 13.36 11.51
N ASP A 275 -13.26 12.96 10.75
CA ASP A 275 -12.73 11.59 10.78
C ASP A 275 -12.16 11.26 12.16
N ILE A 276 -11.31 12.12 12.72
CA ILE A 276 -10.74 11.96 14.06
C ILE A 276 -11.85 11.89 15.12
N CYS A 277 -12.79 12.82 15.11
CA CYS A 277 -13.89 12.82 16.06
C CYS A 277 -14.74 11.54 15.98
N LYS A 278 -15.06 11.06 14.77
CA LYS A 278 -15.82 9.83 14.56
C LYS A 278 -15.05 8.59 15.03
N LYS A 279 -13.75 8.51 14.72
CA LYS A 279 -12.86 7.43 15.18
C LYS A 279 -12.84 7.36 16.71
N ASN A 280 -12.88 8.50 17.39
CA ASN A 280 -12.89 8.63 18.86
C ASN A 280 -14.29 8.59 19.50
N GLY A 281 -15.32 8.22 18.75
CA GLY A 281 -16.64 7.93 19.31
C GLY A 281 -17.59 9.11 19.38
N LEU A 282 -17.24 10.28 18.83
CA LEU A 282 -18.17 11.40 18.68
C LEU A 282 -19.04 11.21 17.43
N ALA A 283 -20.33 10.95 17.62
CA ALA A 283 -21.30 10.77 16.54
C ALA A 283 -21.73 12.13 15.93
N ILE A 284 -20.93 12.63 14.98
CA ILE A 284 -21.18 13.95 14.36
C ILE A 284 -22.21 13.87 13.23
N ASP A 285 -23.08 14.88 13.12
CA ASP A 285 -23.93 15.10 11.95
C ASP A 285 -23.10 15.60 10.75
N GLN A 286 -22.96 14.74 9.73
CA GLN A 286 -22.19 15.04 8.51
C GLN A 286 -22.76 16.20 7.68
N GLN A 287 -24.00 16.62 7.91
CA GLN A 287 -24.61 17.76 7.21
C GLN A 287 -24.05 19.13 7.67
N ASN A 288 -23.31 19.15 8.78
CA ASN A 288 -22.76 20.36 9.39
C ASN A 288 -21.42 20.83 8.81
N ARG A 289 -20.89 20.17 7.77
CA ARG A 289 -19.61 20.55 7.12
C ARG A 289 -19.61 21.91 6.42
N ASN A 290 -20.75 22.59 6.31
CA ASN A 290 -20.87 23.86 5.58
C ASN A 290 -20.35 25.05 6.40
N PRO A 291 -19.51 25.95 5.84
CA PRO A 291 -18.94 27.08 6.58
C PRO A 291 -19.98 28.16 6.94
N SER A 292 -21.12 28.24 6.24
CA SER A 292 -22.22 29.16 6.56
C SER A 292 -23.25 28.60 7.55
N ARG A 293 -22.95 27.46 8.17
CA ARG A 293 -23.88 26.74 9.07
C ARG A 293 -24.23 27.59 10.29
N LEU A 294 -25.44 27.36 10.80
CA LEU A 294 -25.97 28.01 12.00
C LEU A 294 -25.63 27.17 13.24
N SER A 295 -25.08 27.83 14.25
CA SER A 295 -24.99 27.36 15.63
C SER A 295 -26.09 27.98 16.50
N ARG A 296 -26.30 27.48 17.71
CA ARG A 296 -27.22 28.12 18.67
C ARG A 296 -26.62 29.41 19.23
N LEU A 297 -27.48 30.39 19.44
CA LEU A 297 -27.10 31.69 19.95
C LEU A 297 -27.08 31.68 21.48
N PRO A 298 -25.93 31.87 22.15
CA PRO A 298 -25.91 31.96 23.61
C PRO A 298 -26.61 33.24 24.12
N GLY A 299 -27.06 33.20 25.37
CA GLY A 299 -27.83 34.28 25.99
C GLY A 299 -29.35 34.22 25.70
N ILE A 300 -29.84 33.13 25.10
CA ILE A 300 -31.22 33.00 24.64
C ILE A 300 -31.95 31.86 25.39
N MET A 301 -33.23 32.05 25.68
CA MET A 301 -34.09 31.02 26.25
C MET A 301 -34.69 30.14 25.14
N ARG A 302 -34.83 28.84 25.42
CA ARG A 302 -35.46 27.85 24.55
C ARG A 302 -36.39 26.97 25.38
N GLY A 303 -37.67 27.36 25.43
CA GLY A 303 -38.61 26.89 26.44
C GLY A 303 -38.09 27.26 27.82
N ASP A 304 -37.99 26.26 28.70
CA ASP A 304 -37.46 26.44 30.06
C ASP A 304 -35.93 26.27 30.15
N LYS A 305 -35.25 25.99 29.02
CA LYS A 305 -33.81 25.73 28.96
C LYS A 305 -33.04 26.93 28.43
N LYS A 306 -31.79 27.10 28.89
CA LYS A 306 -30.89 28.17 28.44
C LYS A 306 -29.98 27.70 27.30
N GLN A 307 -29.74 28.60 26.35
CA GLN A 307 -28.64 28.51 25.40
C GLN A 307 -27.48 29.34 25.97
N PHE A 308 -26.37 28.70 26.33
CA PHE A 308 -25.29 29.36 27.09
C PHE A 308 -23.92 28.82 26.70
N ILE A 309 -22.89 29.63 26.93
CA ILE A 309 -21.49 29.26 26.76
C ILE A 309 -21.09 28.35 27.92
N VAL A 310 -20.68 27.13 27.58
CA VAL A 310 -20.08 26.19 28.53
C VAL A 310 -18.64 26.57 28.81
N ASP A 311 -17.86 26.87 27.77
CA ASP A 311 -16.48 27.34 27.91
C ASP A 311 -15.98 28.04 26.62
N THR A 312 -14.81 28.69 26.72
CA THR A 312 -14.14 29.41 25.63
C THR A 312 -12.66 29.13 25.63
N ASN A 313 -12.05 29.00 24.44
CA ASN A 313 -10.61 28.76 24.24
C ASN A 313 -10.10 27.55 25.02
N ILE A 314 -10.64 26.37 24.69
CA ILE A 314 -10.28 25.10 25.31
C ILE A 314 -9.60 24.18 24.29
N GLY A 315 -8.77 23.25 24.76
CA GLY A 315 -7.94 22.41 23.90
C GLY A 315 -6.68 23.14 23.43
N LYS A 316 -6.11 22.70 22.31
CA LYS A 316 -4.93 23.34 21.71
C LYS A 316 -5.21 24.76 21.21
N GLU A 317 -4.16 25.57 21.09
CA GLU A 317 -4.30 26.99 20.73
C GLU A 317 -4.63 27.19 19.25
N SER A 318 -4.19 26.27 18.40
CA SER A 318 -4.35 26.36 16.94
C SER A 318 -4.63 25.02 16.26
N TRP A 319 -5.15 25.09 15.04
CA TRP A 319 -5.32 23.91 14.17
C TRP A 319 -4.00 23.15 13.96
N THR A 320 -2.89 23.85 13.75
CA THR A 320 -1.59 23.25 13.46
C THR A 320 -1.06 22.47 14.66
N GLU A 321 -1.08 23.09 15.84
CA GLU A 321 -0.64 22.45 17.08
C GLU A 321 -1.50 21.22 17.40
N TRP A 322 -2.82 21.33 17.21
CA TRP A 322 -3.72 20.20 17.37
C TRP A 322 -3.39 19.06 16.41
N LYS A 323 -3.18 19.35 15.13
CA LYS A 323 -2.86 18.34 14.13
C LYS A 323 -1.53 17.62 14.45
N GLU A 324 -0.49 18.37 14.80
CA GLU A 324 0.81 17.81 15.19
C GLU A 324 0.70 16.95 16.45
N TRP A 325 -0.13 17.35 17.41
CA TRP A 325 -0.40 16.57 18.61
C TRP A 325 -1.13 15.25 18.30
N ILE A 326 -2.17 15.29 17.46
CA ILE A 326 -2.85 14.07 16.99
C ILE A 326 -1.86 13.14 16.27
N GLU A 327 -1.00 13.69 15.41
CA GLU A 327 0.00 12.91 14.65
C GLU A 327 1.12 12.34 15.55
N SER A 328 1.50 13.03 16.63
CA SER A 328 2.58 12.60 17.53
C SER A 328 2.13 11.63 18.64
N ILE A 329 0.90 11.71 19.13
CA ILE A 329 0.35 10.68 20.03
C ILE A 329 0.27 9.32 19.33
N ASN A 330 0.10 9.36 18.02
CA ASN A 330 -0.01 8.18 17.18
C ASN A 330 1.34 7.80 16.55
N ASP A 331 2.46 8.27 17.09
CA ASP A 331 3.79 7.82 16.69
C ASP A 331 4.00 6.43 17.32
N ASP A 332 3.54 5.39 16.61
CA ASP A 332 3.69 3.96 16.94
C ASP A 332 5.17 3.52 16.89
N LEU A 333 6.08 4.31 17.47
CA LEU A 333 7.49 3.98 17.58
C LEU A 333 7.70 3.11 18.81
N PRO A 334 8.48 2.01 18.68
CA PRO A 334 8.86 1.21 19.83
C PRO A 334 9.68 2.04 20.82
N ASP A 335 9.51 1.76 22.12
CA ASP A 335 10.36 2.33 23.16
C ASP A 335 11.84 1.96 22.90
N PRO A 336 12.79 2.87 23.18
CA PRO A 336 14.21 2.54 23.07
C PRO A 336 14.59 1.36 23.98
N GLU A 337 15.14 0.30 23.41
CA GLU A 337 15.65 -0.84 24.16
C GLU A 337 17.04 -0.54 24.76
N SER A 338 17.25 -0.88 26.03
CA SER A 338 18.57 -0.81 26.67
C SER A 338 19.34 -2.10 26.40
N LEU A 339 20.56 -1.98 25.87
CA LEU A 339 21.42 -3.14 25.64
C LEU A 339 21.76 -3.88 26.94
N ASP A 340 21.80 -3.19 28.08
CA ASP A 340 22.06 -3.78 29.41
C ASP A 340 20.95 -4.78 29.80
N ASP A 341 19.69 -4.45 29.47
CA ASP A 341 18.53 -5.25 29.84
C ASP A 341 18.48 -6.60 29.07
N VAL A 342 19.07 -6.65 27.88
CA VAL A 342 19.04 -7.81 26.97
C VAL A 342 20.39 -8.51 26.80
N TRP A 343 21.47 -8.00 27.39
CA TRP A 343 22.84 -8.50 27.15
C TRP A 343 23.00 -10.00 27.46
N GLU A 344 22.44 -10.44 28.59
CA GLU A 344 22.52 -11.83 29.03
C GLU A 344 21.46 -12.73 28.37
N ASN A 345 20.41 -12.14 27.78
CA ASN A 345 19.28 -12.85 27.16
C ASN A 345 18.90 -12.21 25.83
N LEU A 346 19.80 -12.29 24.84
CA LEU A 346 19.56 -11.74 23.52
C LEU A 346 18.37 -12.42 22.84
N PRO A 347 17.51 -11.66 22.12
CA PRO A 347 16.41 -12.22 21.37
C PRO A 347 16.93 -13.16 20.26
N GLU A 348 16.15 -14.21 19.96
CA GLU A 348 16.47 -15.11 18.85
C GLU A 348 16.37 -14.37 17.50
N LEU A 349 17.33 -14.64 16.63
CA LEU A 349 17.29 -14.12 15.26
C LEU A 349 16.12 -14.74 14.50
N ALA A 350 15.48 -13.95 13.65
CA ALA A 350 14.40 -14.43 12.79
C ALA A 350 14.83 -15.68 11.98
N PRO A 351 13.96 -16.70 11.85
CA PRO A 351 14.28 -17.93 11.13
C PRO A 351 14.74 -17.67 9.69
N THR A 352 15.64 -18.49 9.18
CA THR A 352 16.08 -18.40 7.77
C THR A 352 14.96 -18.87 6.84
N LEU A 353 14.71 -18.12 5.77
CA LEU A 353 13.83 -18.55 4.67
C LEU A 353 14.65 -19.21 3.56
N ILE A 354 15.73 -18.55 3.15
CA ILE A 354 16.72 -19.06 2.19
C ILE A 354 18.06 -18.98 2.89
N ASP A 355 18.69 -20.14 3.10
CA ASP A 355 19.90 -20.25 3.89
C ASP A 355 21.04 -19.40 3.32
N GLY A 356 21.71 -18.64 4.19
CA GLY A 356 22.77 -17.70 3.81
C GLY A 356 22.32 -16.51 2.96
N LEU A 357 21.01 -16.31 2.73
CA LEU A 357 20.52 -15.27 1.82
C LEU A 357 19.41 -14.38 2.40
N LEU A 358 18.36 -14.96 2.99
CA LEU A 358 17.16 -14.22 3.41
C LEU A 358 16.51 -14.83 4.66
N ARG A 359 16.15 -13.99 5.63
CA ARG A 359 15.36 -14.37 6.82
C ARG A 359 13.86 -14.12 6.60
N GLN A 360 13.02 -14.80 7.38
CA GLN A 360 11.60 -14.47 7.49
C GLN A 360 11.45 -13.08 8.11
N GLY A 361 10.45 -12.31 7.67
CA GLY A 361 10.27 -10.90 8.05
C GLY A 361 11.16 -9.90 7.31
N HIS A 362 12.04 -10.34 6.40
CA HIS A 362 12.94 -9.46 5.65
C HIS A 362 12.54 -9.31 4.19
N LYS A 363 13.04 -8.26 3.53
CA LYS A 363 12.75 -7.94 2.13
C LYS A 363 13.89 -8.31 1.19
N MET A 364 13.55 -8.89 0.05
CA MET A 364 14.49 -9.21 -1.03
C MET A 364 14.08 -8.62 -2.37
N LEU A 365 15.02 -7.95 -3.02
CA LEU A 365 14.86 -7.43 -4.37
C LEU A 365 15.64 -8.27 -5.38
N ILE A 366 14.97 -8.73 -6.44
CA ILE A 366 15.59 -9.37 -7.61
C ILE A 366 15.64 -8.35 -8.76
N ALA A 367 16.82 -7.85 -9.07
CA ALA A 367 17.09 -6.92 -10.16
C ALA A 367 17.67 -7.66 -11.38
N GLY A 368 17.40 -7.14 -12.57
CA GLY A 368 17.96 -7.69 -13.82
C GLY A 368 17.34 -7.06 -15.06
N PRO A 369 17.94 -7.23 -16.24
CA PRO A 369 17.42 -6.66 -17.48
C PRO A 369 16.08 -7.28 -17.88
N SER A 370 15.42 -6.67 -18.87
CA SER A 370 14.20 -7.25 -19.43
C SER A 370 14.50 -8.61 -20.06
N LYS A 371 13.57 -9.56 -19.95
CA LYS A 371 13.69 -10.94 -20.45
C LYS A 371 14.79 -11.81 -19.82
N ALA A 372 15.40 -11.39 -18.71
CA ALA A 372 16.38 -12.15 -17.95
C ALA A 372 15.84 -13.38 -17.19
N GLY A 373 14.64 -13.88 -17.51
CA GLY A 373 14.06 -15.01 -16.77
C GLY A 373 13.59 -14.72 -15.33
N LYS A 374 13.61 -13.48 -14.83
CA LYS A 374 13.26 -13.14 -13.42
C LYS A 374 11.95 -13.74 -12.90
N SER A 375 10.87 -13.73 -13.68
CA SER A 375 9.60 -14.36 -13.25
C SER A 375 9.75 -15.88 -13.11
N PHE A 376 10.51 -16.54 -14.00
CA PHE A 376 10.81 -17.97 -13.88
C PHE A 376 11.68 -18.25 -12.65
N LEU A 377 12.70 -17.42 -12.42
CA LEU A 377 13.56 -17.51 -11.25
C LEU A 377 12.75 -17.41 -9.94
N GLN A 378 11.80 -16.48 -9.87
CA GLN A 378 10.88 -16.32 -8.73
C GLN A 378 9.92 -17.52 -8.58
N ILE A 379 9.43 -18.09 -9.68
CA ILE A 379 8.59 -19.30 -9.67
C ILE A 379 9.38 -20.50 -9.16
N GLU A 380 10.62 -20.69 -9.61
CA GLU A 380 11.54 -21.73 -9.13
C GLU A 380 11.78 -21.60 -7.62
N MET A 381 11.99 -20.37 -7.14
CA MET A 381 12.14 -20.07 -5.71
C MET A 381 10.87 -20.42 -4.92
N CYS A 382 9.67 -20.05 -5.42
CA CYS A 382 8.41 -20.40 -4.77
C CYS A 382 8.22 -21.92 -4.67
N ILE A 383 8.58 -22.65 -5.73
CA ILE A 383 8.51 -24.10 -5.78
C ILE A 383 9.51 -24.72 -4.79
N ALA A 384 10.74 -24.20 -4.72
CA ALA A 384 11.75 -24.67 -3.77
C ALA A 384 11.34 -24.43 -2.31
N ILE A 385 10.78 -23.27 -1.98
CA ILE A 385 10.24 -22.98 -0.64
C ILE A 385 9.03 -23.87 -0.34
N ALA A 386 8.10 -24.05 -1.27
CA ALA A 386 6.92 -24.88 -1.04
C ALA A 386 7.28 -26.36 -0.79
N GLU A 387 8.28 -26.86 -1.50
CA GLU A 387 8.74 -28.26 -1.42
C GLU A 387 9.85 -28.48 -0.38
N GLY A 388 10.48 -27.42 0.17
CA GLY A 388 11.61 -27.53 1.09
C GLY A 388 12.89 -28.05 0.41
N LYS A 389 13.14 -27.60 -0.81
CA LYS A 389 14.28 -28.01 -1.65
C LYS A 389 15.31 -26.89 -1.80
N GLN A 390 16.44 -27.22 -2.43
CA GLN A 390 17.43 -26.22 -2.78
C GLN A 390 16.96 -25.39 -3.98
N TRP A 391 16.99 -24.07 -3.82
CA TRP A 391 16.88 -23.11 -4.92
C TRP A 391 18.28 -22.67 -5.32
N LEU A 392 18.69 -23.02 -6.54
CA LEU A 392 20.08 -22.88 -6.99
C LEU A 392 21.04 -23.57 -6.00
N ASN A 393 21.89 -22.81 -5.30
CA ASN A 393 22.83 -23.32 -4.30
C ASN A 393 22.32 -23.25 -2.85
N TRP A 394 21.14 -22.65 -2.62
CA TRP A 394 20.68 -22.30 -1.28
C TRP A 394 19.52 -23.20 -0.83
N ALA A 395 19.60 -23.72 0.39
CA ALA A 395 18.51 -24.49 0.98
C ALA A 395 17.34 -23.58 1.36
N CYS A 396 16.10 -23.99 1.04
CA CYS A 396 14.90 -23.26 1.42
C CYS A 396 14.16 -23.95 2.57
N THR A 397 13.70 -23.14 3.52
CA THR A 397 12.78 -23.58 4.57
C THR A 397 11.42 -23.90 3.97
N GLN A 398 10.85 -25.06 4.32
CA GLN A 398 9.56 -25.47 3.79
C GLN A 398 8.42 -24.64 4.39
N GLY A 399 7.55 -24.07 3.55
CA GLY A 399 6.32 -23.43 4.04
C GLY A 399 5.46 -22.80 2.95
N ARG A 400 4.42 -22.08 3.38
CA ARG A 400 3.43 -21.49 2.47
C ARG A 400 3.94 -20.20 1.84
N VAL A 401 3.74 -20.05 0.54
CA VAL A 401 4.15 -18.90 -0.25
C VAL A 401 2.96 -18.34 -1.02
N MET A 402 2.82 -17.02 -1.00
CA MET A 402 1.86 -16.31 -1.85
C MET A 402 2.58 -15.66 -3.03
N TYR A 403 2.19 -16.00 -4.26
CA TYR A 403 2.66 -15.34 -5.48
C TYR A 403 1.62 -14.35 -6.00
N VAL A 404 1.91 -13.06 -5.93
CA VAL A 404 1.06 -11.97 -6.41
C VAL A 404 1.43 -11.66 -7.86
N ASN A 405 0.62 -12.16 -8.79
CA ASN A 405 0.80 -11.97 -10.22
C ASN A 405 0.08 -10.68 -10.69
N LEU A 406 0.84 -9.65 -11.06
CA LEU A 406 0.31 -8.35 -11.49
C LEU A 406 0.33 -8.14 -13.01
N GLU A 407 1.10 -8.92 -13.76
CA GLU A 407 1.35 -8.68 -15.18
C GLU A 407 0.82 -9.78 -16.11
N LEU A 408 0.94 -11.05 -15.73
CA LEU A 408 0.65 -12.17 -16.62
C LEU A 408 -0.83 -12.53 -16.62
N ASP A 409 -1.31 -13.04 -17.76
CA ASP A 409 -2.62 -13.69 -17.77
C ASP A 409 -2.65 -14.87 -16.79
N ARG A 410 -3.80 -15.10 -16.16
CA ARG A 410 -3.98 -16.16 -15.16
C ARG A 410 -3.59 -17.52 -15.71
N ALA A 411 -4.06 -17.90 -16.90
CA ALA A 411 -3.76 -19.21 -17.47
C ALA A 411 -2.26 -19.34 -17.75
N SER A 412 -1.66 -18.29 -18.31
CA SER A 412 -0.21 -18.27 -18.59
C SER A 412 0.62 -18.45 -17.32
N CYS A 413 0.25 -17.77 -16.21
CA CYS A 413 0.95 -17.92 -14.93
C CYS A 413 0.86 -19.35 -14.39
N LEU A 414 -0.34 -19.94 -14.38
CA LEU A 414 -0.54 -21.31 -13.90
C LEU A 414 0.22 -22.35 -14.75
N HIS A 415 0.24 -22.18 -16.07
CA HIS A 415 1.02 -23.03 -16.97
C HIS A 415 2.52 -22.94 -16.68
N ARG A 416 3.07 -21.75 -16.43
CA ARG A 416 4.49 -21.60 -16.08
C ARG A 416 4.89 -22.37 -14.82
N PHE A 417 4.08 -22.34 -13.76
CA PHE A 417 4.35 -23.16 -12.57
C PHE A 417 4.42 -24.65 -12.91
N LYS A 418 3.49 -25.14 -13.73
CA LYS A 418 3.50 -26.54 -14.17
C LYS A 418 4.72 -26.86 -15.04
N ASP A 419 5.06 -26.00 -15.98
CA ASP A 419 6.19 -26.16 -16.89
C ASP A 419 7.51 -26.20 -16.11
N VAL A 420 7.66 -25.35 -15.09
CA VAL A 420 8.83 -25.33 -14.19
C VAL A 420 8.92 -26.61 -13.36
N TYR A 421 7.82 -27.08 -12.75
CA TYR A 421 7.81 -28.37 -12.03
C TYR A 421 8.28 -29.53 -12.93
N GLN A 422 7.77 -29.57 -14.18
CA GLN A 422 8.13 -30.60 -15.15
C GLN A 422 9.60 -30.50 -15.56
N ALA A 423 10.11 -29.30 -15.81
CA ALA A 423 11.49 -29.07 -16.19
C ALA A 423 12.49 -29.36 -15.06
N LEU A 424 12.14 -29.06 -13.81
CA LEU A 424 12.93 -29.43 -12.63
C LEU A 424 12.92 -30.94 -12.33
N GLY A 425 11.97 -31.69 -12.91
CA GLY A 425 11.78 -33.11 -12.62
C GLY A 425 11.28 -33.38 -11.19
N TRP A 426 10.67 -32.39 -10.54
CA TRP A 426 10.24 -32.50 -9.14
C TRP A 426 8.81 -33.01 -9.05
N GLN A 427 8.58 -33.99 -8.18
CA GLN A 427 7.23 -34.41 -7.83
C GLN A 427 6.55 -33.32 -6.98
N PRO A 428 5.34 -32.88 -7.37
CA PRO A 428 4.64 -31.79 -6.71
C PRO A 428 3.93 -32.26 -5.43
N LYS A 429 4.69 -32.53 -4.36
CA LYS A 429 4.18 -33.11 -3.11
C LYS A 429 3.47 -32.07 -2.22
N ASN A 430 3.81 -30.79 -2.38
CA ASN A 430 3.36 -29.71 -1.50
C ASN A 430 2.72 -28.54 -2.25
N LEU A 431 2.04 -28.78 -3.38
CA LEU A 431 1.32 -27.73 -4.14
C LEU A 431 0.38 -26.87 -3.30
N LYS A 432 -0.22 -27.45 -2.25
CA LYS A 432 -1.09 -26.74 -1.30
C LYS A 432 -0.39 -25.56 -0.60
N ASN A 433 0.94 -25.52 -0.63
CA ASN A 433 1.73 -24.44 -0.06
C ASN A 433 1.92 -23.26 -1.02
N ILE A 434 1.48 -23.34 -2.28
CA ILE A 434 1.60 -22.25 -3.26
C ILE A 434 0.21 -21.66 -3.51
N ASP A 435 -0.01 -20.43 -3.07
CA ASP A 435 -1.21 -19.66 -3.40
C ASP A 435 -0.87 -18.58 -4.43
N ILE A 436 -1.61 -18.51 -5.55
CA ILE A 436 -1.37 -17.53 -6.62
C ILE A 436 -2.51 -16.51 -6.65
N TRP A 437 -2.19 -15.26 -6.32
CA TRP A 437 -3.13 -14.15 -6.34
C TRP A 437 -3.01 -13.34 -7.64
N ASN A 438 -3.95 -13.57 -8.56
CA ASN A 438 -3.95 -12.94 -9.88
C ASN A 438 -4.63 -11.56 -9.85
N LEU A 439 -3.86 -10.50 -10.05
CA LEU A 439 -4.26 -9.10 -9.99
C LEU A 439 -4.06 -8.32 -11.31
N ARG A 440 -3.72 -9.00 -12.40
CA ARG A 440 -3.63 -8.36 -13.73
C ARG A 440 -4.94 -7.62 -14.05
N GLY A 441 -4.83 -6.32 -14.36
CA GLY A 441 -5.97 -5.44 -14.66
C GLY A 441 -6.77 -5.00 -13.43
N LYS A 442 -6.35 -5.40 -12.22
CA LYS A 442 -6.93 -5.02 -10.92
C LYS A 442 -5.86 -4.53 -9.94
N SER A 443 -4.69 -4.15 -10.46
CA SER A 443 -3.59 -3.65 -9.62
C SER A 443 -4.00 -2.35 -8.95
N ARG A 444 -3.55 -2.20 -7.71
CA ARG A 444 -3.71 -0.98 -6.92
C ARG A 444 -2.32 -0.51 -6.50
N PRO A 445 -2.18 0.81 -6.25
CA PRO A 445 -1.07 1.35 -5.47
C PRO A 445 -0.73 0.52 -4.23
N MET A 446 0.56 0.45 -3.86
CA MET A 446 1.01 -0.39 -2.75
C MET A 446 0.46 0.05 -1.39
N ASP A 447 0.30 1.35 -1.14
CA ASP A 447 -0.38 1.90 0.06
C ASP A 447 -1.80 1.34 0.24
N LYS A 448 -2.54 1.14 -0.86
CA LYS A 448 -3.88 0.54 -0.83
C LYS A 448 -3.85 -0.99 -0.87
N LEU A 449 -2.81 -1.58 -1.44
CA LEU A 449 -2.67 -3.03 -1.56
C LEU A 449 -2.18 -3.66 -0.25
N ALA A 450 -1.27 -3.02 0.48
CA ALA A 450 -0.65 -3.55 1.69
C ALA A 450 -1.68 -3.96 2.77
N PRO A 451 -2.68 -3.13 3.15
CA PRO A 451 -3.69 -3.54 4.13
C PRO A 451 -4.55 -4.73 3.65
N MET A 452 -4.88 -4.77 2.36
CA MET A 452 -5.64 -5.87 1.77
C MET A 452 -4.84 -7.17 1.74
N LEU A 453 -3.52 -7.05 1.53
CA LEU A 453 -2.57 -8.14 1.50
C LEU A 453 -2.37 -8.70 2.92
N ILE A 454 -2.15 -7.84 3.92
CA ILE A 454 -2.06 -8.21 5.34
C ILE A 454 -3.32 -8.97 5.77
N ARG A 455 -4.50 -8.40 5.54
CA ARG A 455 -5.79 -9.04 5.91
C ARG A 455 -5.97 -10.42 5.27
N ARG A 456 -5.55 -10.61 4.02
CA ARG A 456 -5.66 -11.90 3.32
C ARG A 456 -4.59 -12.90 3.75
N ALA A 457 -3.40 -12.41 4.09
CA ALA A 457 -2.26 -13.24 4.45
C ALA A 457 -2.29 -13.72 5.90
N ALA A 458 -2.82 -12.90 6.82
CA ALA A 458 -2.87 -13.18 8.26
C ALA A 458 -3.52 -14.53 8.61
N LYS A 459 -4.48 -15.02 7.82
CA LYS A 459 -5.20 -16.28 8.10
C LYS A 459 -4.52 -17.54 7.57
N LYS A 460 -3.40 -17.41 6.84
CA LYS A 460 -2.86 -18.50 6.01
C LYS A 460 -1.41 -18.87 6.33
N ASN A 461 -0.80 -18.28 7.36
CA ASN A 461 0.56 -18.58 7.84
C ASN A 461 1.57 -18.70 6.69
N TYR A 462 1.58 -17.71 5.81
CA TYR A 462 2.63 -17.62 4.79
C TYR A 462 3.97 -17.37 5.46
N ILE A 463 5.05 -17.85 4.86
CA ILE A 463 6.44 -17.52 5.25
C ILE A 463 7.10 -16.59 4.24
N ALA A 464 6.54 -16.49 3.04
CA ALA A 464 7.01 -15.61 1.99
C ALA A 464 5.86 -15.08 1.11
N ILE A 465 6.00 -13.85 0.65
CA ILE A 465 5.10 -13.20 -0.31
C ILE A 465 5.94 -12.65 -1.46
N VAL A 466 5.64 -13.10 -2.69
CA VAL A 466 6.32 -12.67 -3.91
C VAL A 466 5.44 -11.72 -4.70
N ILE A 467 5.94 -10.56 -5.10
CA ILE A 467 5.22 -9.53 -5.84
C ILE A 467 5.90 -9.32 -7.21
N ASP A 468 5.22 -9.77 -8.27
CA ASP A 468 5.79 -9.79 -9.63
C ASP A 468 4.88 -9.09 -10.67
N PRO A 469 5.31 -7.99 -11.31
CA PRO A 469 6.46 -7.12 -11.00
C PRO A 469 6.07 -5.88 -10.18
N ILE A 470 7.05 -5.26 -9.52
CA ILE A 470 6.82 -4.12 -8.62
C ILE A 470 6.30 -2.86 -9.33
N TYR A 471 6.68 -2.61 -10.59
CA TYR A 471 6.30 -1.39 -11.31
C TYR A 471 4.78 -1.22 -11.50
N LYS A 472 3.99 -2.29 -11.34
CA LYS A 472 2.52 -2.25 -11.42
C LYS A 472 1.86 -1.70 -10.15
N VAL A 473 2.62 -1.59 -9.05
CA VAL A 473 2.14 -1.10 -7.75
C VAL A 473 2.86 0.18 -7.32
N ILE A 474 3.94 0.58 -8.00
CA ILE A 474 4.62 1.86 -7.77
C ILE A 474 3.62 3.01 -7.97
N THR A 475 3.55 3.88 -6.98
CA THR A 475 2.89 5.18 -7.06
C THR A 475 3.88 6.29 -6.87
N GLY A 476 3.85 7.25 -7.78
CA GLY A 476 4.72 8.42 -7.72
C GLY A 476 5.79 8.45 -8.81
N ASP A 477 6.65 9.46 -8.71
CA ASP A 477 7.83 9.61 -9.54
C ASP A 477 8.95 8.71 -9.00
N GLU A 478 9.38 7.72 -9.79
CA GLU A 478 10.49 6.80 -9.46
C GLU A 478 11.80 7.53 -9.12
N ASN A 479 11.94 8.78 -9.55
CA ASN A 479 13.09 9.63 -9.29
C ASN A 479 12.99 10.42 -7.97
N SER A 480 11.82 10.47 -7.34
CA SER A 480 11.62 11.14 -6.04
C SER A 480 12.01 10.21 -4.90
N ALA A 481 13.08 10.55 -4.18
CA ALA A 481 13.54 9.78 -3.03
C ALA A 481 12.45 9.63 -1.95
N ASP A 482 11.71 10.70 -1.66
CA ASP A 482 10.67 10.71 -0.63
C ASP A 482 9.49 9.78 -0.99
N GLN A 483 9.04 9.84 -2.25
CA GLN A 483 7.94 8.98 -2.71
C GLN A 483 8.37 7.51 -2.74
N MET A 484 9.63 7.24 -3.11
CA MET A 484 10.15 5.87 -3.06
C MET A 484 10.37 5.36 -1.64
N SER A 485 10.78 6.20 -0.70
CA SER A 485 10.87 5.82 0.71
C SER A 485 9.51 5.43 1.27
N ASN A 486 8.47 6.25 1.04
CA ASN A 486 7.11 5.96 1.50
C ASN A 486 6.54 4.68 0.89
N PHE A 487 6.89 4.42 -0.37
CA PHE A 487 6.53 3.18 -1.05
C PHE A 487 7.23 1.97 -0.44
N CYS A 488 8.53 2.07 -0.17
CA CYS A 488 9.30 1.01 0.47
C CYS A 488 8.80 0.66 1.88
N ASN A 489 8.43 1.68 2.67
CA ASN A 489 7.86 1.52 4.01
C ASN A 489 6.58 0.65 4.02
N GLN A 490 5.85 0.57 2.90
CA GLN A 490 4.69 -0.33 2.80
C GLN A 490 5.09 -1.81 2.80
N PHE A 491 6.27 -2.17 2.28
CA PHE A 491 6.78 -3.53 2.39
C PHE A 491 7.23 -3.84 3.81
N ASP A 492 7.87 -2.87 4.48
CA ASP A 492 8.24 -3.00 5.90
C ASP A 492 7.02 -3.25 6.77
N LYS A 493 5.93 -2.52 6.53
CA LYS A 493 4.65 -2.77 7.22
C LYS A 493 4.15 -4.20 7.00
N VAL A 494 4.23 -4.74 5.78
CA VAL A 494 3.82 -6.12 5.49
C VAL A 494 4.72 -7.14 6.19
N CYS A 495 6.04 -6.90 6.20
CA CYS A 495 7.02 -7.72 6.88
C CYS A 495 6.76 -7.76 8.40
N THR A 496 6.62 -6.61 9.04
CA THR A 496 6.45 -6.47 10.49
C THR A 496 5.11 -7.04 10.96
N GLU A 497 4.01 -6.77 10.26
CA GLU A 497 2.65 -7.18 10.67
C GLU A 497 2.41 -8.70 10.51
N LEU A 498 3.12 -9.35 9.59
CA LEU A 498 2.91 -10.78 9.29
C LEU A 498 4.09 -11.67 9.68
N GLY A 499 5.27 -11.11 9.94
CA GLY A 499 6.51 -11.85 10.13
C GLY A 499 6.99 -12.60 8.86
N VAL A 500 6.56 -12.18 7.67
CA VAL A 500 6.81 -12.89 6.40
C VAL A 500 7.89 -12.20 5.59
N ALA A 501 8.66 -12.98 4.83
CA ALA A 501 9.58 -12.38 3.88
C ALA A 501 8.82 -11.80 2.68
N VAL A 502 9.20 -10.60 2.23
CA VAL A 502 8.59 -9.96 1.06
C VAL A 502 9.62 -9.89 -0.07
N ILE A 503 9.29 -10.48 -1.22
CA ILE A 503 10.20 -10.63 -2.34
C ILE A 503 9.59 -9.97 -3.56
N TYR A 504 10.35 -9.16 -4.28
CA TYR A 504 9.86 -8.43 -5.44
C TYR A 504 10.95 -8.29 -6.50
N CYS A 505 10.53 -8.05 -7.75
CA CYS A 505 11.46 -7.87 -8.85
C CYS A 505 11.38 -6.48 -9.48
N HIS A 506 12.53 -5.95 -9.92
CA HIS A 506 12.66 -4.67 -10.61
C HIS A 506 13.51 -4.83 -11.87
N HIS A 507 13.25 -3.99 -12.88
CA HIS A 507 14.05 -3.95 -14.11
C HIS A 507 15.24 -3.00 -13.96
N HIS A 508 16.36 -3.26 -14.62
CA HIS A 508 17.41 -2.23 -14.73
C HIS A 508 16.87 -0.96 -15.40
N SER A 509 17.34 0.21 -14.95
CA SER A 509 17.01 1.48 -15.60
C SER A 509 17.57 1.53 -17.02
N LYS A 510 16.87 2.20 -17.95
CA LYS A 510 17.28 2.28 -19.36
C LYS A 510 18.67 2.95 -19.50
N GLY A 511 19.62 2.27 -20.14
CA GLY A 511 20.99 2.77 -20.40
C GLY A 511 22.05 1.66 -20.29
N SER A 512 23.27 1.89 -20.76
CA SER A 512 24.41 0.97 -20.56
C SER A 512 24.84 1.02 -19.08
N GLN A 513 24.17 0.22 -18.24
CA GLN A 513 24.38 0.20 -16.78
C GLN A 513 25.44 -0.82 -16.34
N GLY A 514 26.02 -1.61 -17.25
CA GLY A 514 26.96 -2.67 -16.91
C GLY A 514 28.04 -2.20 -15.92
N GLY A 515 28.74 -1.10 -16.22
CA GLY A 515 29.91 -0.65 -15.45
C GLY A 515 29.64 -0.01 -14.07
N LYS A 516 28.40 -0.01 -13.57
CA LYS A 516 28.08 0.53 -12.24
C LYS A 516 27.93 -0.58 -11.21
N LYS A 517 28.14 -0.29 -9.91
CA LYS A 517 27.94 -1.27 -8.83
C LYS A 517 26.49 -1.78 -8.84
N SER A 518 26.25 -3.01 -8.39
CA SER A 518 24.91 -3.63 -8.35
C SER A 518 23.81 -2.70 -7.81
N MET A 519 24.14 -1.93 -6.75
CA MET A 519 23.23 -0.93 -6.17
C MET A 519 22.85 0.21 -7.13
N ASP A 520 23.75 0.64 -8.00
CA ASP A 520 23.51 1.74 -8.96
C ASP A 520 22.77 1.25 -10.22
N ARG A 521 22.68 -0.08 -10.44
CA ARG A 521 22.04 -0.71 -11.61
C ARG A 521 20.54 -0.95 -11.41
N ALA A 522 20.12 -1.13 -10.16
CA ALA A 522 18.76 -1.54 -9.83
C ALA A 522 17.69 -0.43 -9.94
N SER A 523 18.05 0.86 -10.05
CA SER A 523 17.05 1.96 -9.98
C SER A 523 17.54 3.35 -10.46
N GLY A 524 16.61 4.23 -10.84
CA GLY A 524 16.83 5.66 -11.12
C GLY A 524 16.98 6.56 -9.88
N SER A 525 16.54 6.10 -8.71
CA SER A 525 16.80 6.71 -7.39
C SER A 525 17.56 5.73 -6.47
N GLY A 526 18.63 6.18 -5.80
CA GLY A 526 19.49 5.32 -4.98
C GLY A 526 18.82 4.75 -3.71
N VAL A 527 17.55 5.04 -3.46
CA VAL A 527 16.78 4.56 -2.30
C VAL A 527 16.41 3.08 -2.48
N PHE A 528 15.87 2.72 -3.65
CA PHE A 528 15.39 1.37 -3.96
C PHE A 528 16.42 0.25 -3.82
N ALA A 529 17.67 0.54 -4.16
CA ALA A 529 18.75 -0.44 -4.11
C ALA A 529 19.37 -0.56 -2.71
N ARG A 530 19.11 0.42 -1.84
CA ARG A 530 19.54 0.40 -0.44
C ARG A 530 18.47 -0.17 0.46
N ASP A 531 17.22 0.04 0.14
CA ASP A 531 16.08 -0.38 0.96
C ASP A 531 16.09 -1.87 1.36
N PRO A 532 16.21 -2.86 0.44
CA PRO A 532 16.08 -4.27 0.78
C PRO A 532 17.20 -4.82 1.67
N ASP A 533 16.90 -5.88 2.41
CA ASP A 533 17.86 -6.62 3.24
C ASP A 533 18.77 -7.52 2.40
N ALA A 534 18.22 -8.03 1.28
CA ALA A 534 18.93 -8.79 0.27
C ALA A 534 18.64 -8.24 -1.13
N LEU A 535 19.69 -7.87 -1.85
CA LEU A 535 19.63 -7.53 -3.28
C LEU A 535 20.28 -8.64 -4.08
N ILE A 536 19.55 -9.24 -5.02
CA ILE A 536 20.03 -10.19 -6.02
C ILE A 536 20.02 -9.52 -7.39
N ASP A 537 21.16 -9.51 -8.08
CA ASP A 537 21.32 -8.87 -9.39
C ASP A 537 21.69 -9.90 -10.45
N LEU A 538 20.86 -10.01 -11.48
CA LEU A 538 21.08 -10.86 -12.64
C LEU A 538 21.80 -10.07 -13.73
N ILE A 539 23.01 -10.53 -14.06
CA ILE A 539 23.89 -9.92 -15.04
C ILE A 539 24.00 -10.86 -16.24
N GLU A 540 23.72 -10.37 -17.44
CA GLU A 540 23.86 -11.15 -18.67
C GLU A 540 25.34 -11.36 -19.01
N LEU A 541 25.70 -12.58 -19.37
CA LEU A 541 27.03 -12.94 -19.85
C LEU A 541 26.98 -13.18 -21.36
N GLU A 542 27.73 -12.39 -22.13
CA GLU A 542 27.83 -12.60 -23.57
C GLU A 542 28.59 -13.91 -23.88
N THR A 543 27.91 -14.84 -24.53
CA THR A 543 28.47 -16.14 -24.92
C THR A 543 29.14 -16.07 -26.29
N THR A 544 30.28 -16.76 -26.46
CA THR A 544 30.93 -16.90 -27.77
C THR A 544 30.32 -18.03 -28.60
N GLU A 545 30.45 -17.98 -29.93
CA GLU A 545 30.01 -19.08 -30.80
C GLU A 545 30.70 -20.41 -30.46
N GLU A 546 31.97 -20.37 -30.04
CA GLU A 546 32.73 -21.55 -29.63
C GLU A 546 32.14 -22.18 -28.37
N LEU A 547 31.79 -21.36 -27.36
CA LEU A 547 31.13 -21.83 -26.15
C LEU A 547 29.77 -22.46 -26.47
N MET A 548 28.97 -21.82 -27.34
CA MET A 548 27.68 -22.36 -27.75
C MET A 548 27.81 -23.68 -28.51
N LYS A 549 28.84 -23.84 -29.37
CA LYS A 549 29.15 -25.12 -30.02
C LYS A 549 29.57 -26.19 -29.02
N GLN A 550 30.31 -25.84 -27.97
CA GLN A 550 30.65 -26.78 -26.89
C GLN A 550 29.40 -27.22 -26.12
N GLN A 551 28.49 -26.30 -25.81
CA GLN A 551 27.21 -26.65 -25.19
C GLN A 551 26.34 -27.52 -26.12
N GLU A 552 26.33 -27.26 -27.43
CA GLU A 552 25.64 -28.09 -28.41
C GLU A 552 26.23 -29.51 -28.42
N ASN A 553 27.56 -29.63 -28.46
CA ASN A 553 28.27 -30.91 -28.40
C ASN A 553 27.87 -31.70 -27.14
N ARG A 554 27.92 -31.06 -25.97
CA ARG A 554 27.53 -31.67 -24.69
C ARG A 554 26.08 -32.13 -24.70
N ALA A 555 25.15 -31.30 -25.16
CA ALA A 555 23.73 -31.64 -25.22
C ALA A 555 23.45 -32.84 -26.15
N VAL A 556 24.17 -32.96 -27.26
CA VAL A 556 24.09 -34.12 -28.16
C VAL A 556 24.57 -35.39 -27.44
N CYS A 557 25.74 -35.33 -26.78
CA CYS A 557 26.30 -36.46 -26.04
C CYS A 557 25.34 -36.93 -24.94
N ASP A 558 24.80 -36.00 -24.15
CA ASP A 558 23.86 -36.29 -23.06
C ASP A 558 22.55 -36.90 -23.59
N THR A 559 22.06 -36.42 -24.74
CA THR A 559 20.85 -36.99 -25.38
C THR A 559 21.10 -38.42 -25.87
N CYS A 560 22.26 -38.69 -26.48
CA CYS A 560 22.64 -40.03 -26.88
C CYS A 560 22.78 -40.96 -25.67
N ARG A 561 23.46 -40.52 -24.61
CA ARG A 561 23.60 -41.26 -23.34
C ARG A 561 22.24 -41.61 -22.75
N GLN A 562 21.35 -40.63 -22.57
CA GLN A 562 20.01 -40.88 -21.99
C GLN A 562 19.19 -41.88 -22.81
N TYR A 563 19.30 -41.82 -24.14
CA TYR A 563 18.61 -42.77 -25.01
C TYR A 563 19.19 -44.18 -24.88
N LEU A 564 20.52 -44.30 -24.84
CA LEU A 564 21.20 -45.58 -24.68
C LEU A 564 20.93 -46.18 -23.30
N ASP A 565 20.98 -45.40 -22.21
CA ASP A 565 20.69 -45.85 -20.84
C ASP A 565 19.27 -46.42 -20.70
N ALA A 566 18.31 -45.86 -21.43
CA ALA A 566 16.92 -46.31 -21.39
C ALA A 566 16.68 -47.64 -22.14
N HIS A 567 17.59 -48.04 -23.03
CA HIS A 567 17.33 -49.11 -24.01
C HIS A 567 18.43 -50.18 -24.09
N PHE A 568 19.65 -49.91 -23.62
CA PHE A 568 20.83 -50.75 -23.82
C PHE A 568 21.78 -50.70 -22.62
N LYS A 569 22.65 -51.72 -22.51
CA LYS A 569 23.87 -51.65 -21.69
C LYS A 569 25.04 -51.38 -22.63
N TRP A 570 25.70 -50.24 -22.47
CA TRP A 570 26.65 -49.71 -23.46
C TRP A 570 27.88 -49.03 -22.81
N GLU A 571 27.89 -48.89 -21.48
CA GLU A 571 28.89 -48.12 -20.73
C GLU A 571 30.32 -48.66 -20.86
N ASP A 572 30.48 -49.95 -21.13
CA ASP A 572 31.78 -50.62 -21.32
C ASP A 572 32.32 -50.52 -22.77
N ASP A 573 31.49 -50.06 -23.72
CA ASP A 573 31.81 -50.07 -25.16
C ASP A 573 32.51 -48.77 -25.62
N LEU A 574 32.50 -47.70 -24.82
CA LEU A 574 33.03 -46.37 -25.18
C LEU A 574 33.98 -45.81 -24.11
N SER A 575 35.06 -45.15 -24.54
CA SER A 575 36.00 -44.50 -23.62
C SER A 575 35.46 -43.15 -23.11
N GLN A 576 36.05 -42.61 -22.04
CA GLN A 576 35.62 -41.31 -21.50
C GLN A 576 35.75 -40.17 -22.50
N ASP A 577 36.76 -40.19 -23.38
CA ASP A 577 36.94 -39.18 -24.41
C ASP A 577 35.85 -39.27 -25.49
N ASP A 578 35.43 -40.50 -25.83
CA ASP A 578 34.36 -40.73 -26.81
C ASP A 578 33.01 -40.19 -26.31
N LEU A 579 32.77 -40.26 -24.98
CA LEU A 579 31.57 -39.74 -24.32
C LEU A 579 31.46 -38.22 -24.38
N CYS A 580 32.56 -37.51 -24.65
CA CYS A 580 32.61 -36.05 -24.76
C CYS A 580 32.57 -35.56 -26.23
N SER A 581 32.46 -36.47 -27.19
CA SER A 581 32.47 -36.19 -28.62
C SER A 581 31.15 -36.57 -29.27
N SER A 582 30.37 -35.57 -29.66
CA SER A 582 29.09 -35.76 -30.37
C SER A 582 29.26 -36.55 -31.66
N TYR A 583 30.41 -36.42 -32.33
CA TYR A 583 30.70 -37.21 -33.52
C TYR A 583 30.81 -38.71 -33.19
N GLN A 584 31.61 -39.08 -32.19
CA GLN A 584 31.81 -40.48 -31.82
C GLN A 584 30.56 -41.10 -31.21
N MET A 585 29.85 -40.36 -30.35
CA MET A 585 28.54 -40.79 -29.82
C MET A 585 27.53 -41.04 -30.94
N MET A 586 27.50 -40.18 -31.96
CA MET A 586 26.57 -40.34 -33.08
C MET A 586 26.93 -41.54 -33.96
N GLU A 587 28.21 -41.78 -34.25
CA GLU A 587 28.63 -42.97 -35.00
C GLU A 587 28.29 -44.25 -34.24
N TYR A 588 28.55 -44.30 -32.93
CA TYR A 588 28.17 -45.45 -32.09
C TYR A 588 26.66 -45.71 -32.10
N CYS A 589 25.84 -44.65 -31.95
CA CYS A 589 24.39 -44.76 -32.05
C CYS A 589 23.93 -45.27 -33.42
N LYS A 590 24.55 -44.83 -34.52
CA LYS A 590 24.20 -45.31 -35.88
C LYS A 590 24.50 -46.79 -36.07
N GLU A 591 25.57 -47.30 -35.47
CA GLU A 591 25.93 -48.72 -35.58
C GLU A 591 25.03 -49.63 -34.74
N LYS A 592 24.59 -49.16 -33.57
CA LYS A 592 23.83 -49.97 -32.60
C LYS A 592 22.32 -49.87 -32.76
N LEU A 593 21.79 -48.73 -33.21
CA LEU A 593 20.35 -48.48 -33.27
C LEU A 593 19.76 -48.89 -34.62
N ASP A 594 18.52 -49.37 -34.59
CA ASP A 594 17.76 -49.57 -35.83
C ASP A 594 17.30 -48.24 -36.45
N LYS A 595 16.78 -48.29 -37.68
CA LYS A 595 16.36 -47.10 -38.43
C LYS A 595 15.30 -46.26 -37.71
N TRP A 596 14.38 -46.88 -36.97
CA TRP A 596 13.30 -46.16 -36.28
C TRP A 596 13.77 -45.57 -34.95
N GLN A 597 14.61 -46.31 -34.23
CA GLN A 597 15.27 -45.85 -33.02
C GLN A 597 16.18 -44.65 -33.32
N MET A 598 16.98 -44.73 -34.38
CA MET A 598 17.84 -43.63 -34.82
C MET A 598 17.01 -42.40 -35.22
N ALA A 599 15.91 -42.57 -35.96
CA ALA A 599 15.04 -41.45 -36.32
C ALA A 599 14.36 -40.79 -35.09
N ALA A 600 14.08 -41.57 -34.04
CA ALA A 600 13.58 -41.03 -32.77
C ALA A 600 14.68 -40.25 -32.02
N LEU A 601 15.90 -40.80 -31.96
CA LEU A 601 17.06 -40.13 -31.36
C LEU A 601 17.39 -38.83 -32.10
N GLU A 602 17.41 -38.81 -33.43
CA GLU A 602 17.66 -37.60 -34.23
C GLU A 602 16.66 -36.48 -33.93
N ARG A 603 15.37 -36.81 -33.72
CA ARG A 603 14.36 -35.83 -33.29
C ARG A 603 14.65 -35.27 -31.91
N ASN A 604 15.08 -36.12 -30.97
CA ASN A 604 15.47 -35.68 -29.62
C ASN A 604 16.71 -34.79 -29.67
N ILE A 605 17.70 -35.13 -30.50
CA ILE A 605 18.91 -34.35 -30.71
C ILE A 605 18.59 -32.99 -31.32
N GLU A 606 17.77 -32.93 -32.37
CA GLU A 606 17.39 -31.65 -32.97
C GLU A 606 16.64 -30.77 -31.96
N ALA A 607 15.77 -31.36 -31.14
CA ALA A 607 15.12 -30.65 -30.03
C ALA A 607 16.14 -30.14 -28.99
N ALA A 608 17.14 -30.93 -28.63
CA ALA A 608 18.20 -30.52 -27.71
C ALA A 608 19.06 -29.38 -28.28
N LYS A 609 19.46 -29.46 -29.56
CA LYS A 609 20.19 -28.38 -30.26
C LYS A 609 19.39 -27.09 -30.31
N SER A 610 18.09 -27.18 -30.61
CA SER A 610 17.20 -26.02 -30.62
C SER A 610 17.10 -25.36 -29.24
N ARG A 611 17.06 -26.15 -28.17
CA ARG A 611 17.11 -25.62 -26.78
C ARG A 611 18.42 -24.88 -26.51
N VAL A 612 19.56 -25.48 -26.86
CA VAL A 612 20.88 -24.84 -26.66
C VAL A 612 20.97 -23.49 -27.38
N LYS A 613 20.47 -23.39 -28.62
CA LYS A 613 20.43 -22.11 -29.36
C LYS A 613 19.62 -21.01 -28.67
N GLY A 614 18.64 -21.38 -27.85
CA GLY A 614 17.82 -20.44 -27.06
C GLY A 614 18.33 -20.20 -25.64
N MET A 615 19.43 -20.84 -25.23
CA MET A 615 20.00 -20.66 -23.89
C MET A 615 20.70 -19.30 -23.78
N THR A 616 20.60 -18.71 -22.59
CA THR A 616 21.31 -17.47 -22.24
C THR A 616 22.11 -17.69 -20.97
N ALA A 617 23.26 -17.03 -20.86
CA ALA A 617 24.16 -17.16 -19.72
C ALA A 617 24.00 -15.95 -18.78
N TRP A 618 24.01 -16.23 -17.48
CA TRP A 618 23.75 -15.25 -16.44
C TRP A 618 24.68 -15.45 -15.24
N ARG A 619 24.96 -14.35 -14.55
CA ARG A 619 25.65 -14.33 -13.26
C ARG A 619 24.76 -13.66 -12.23
N ILE A 620 24.58 -14.31 -11.10
CA ILE A 620 23.94 -13.75 -9.91
C ILE A 620 25.01 -13.23 -8.97
N GLU A 621 24.91 -11.96 -8.64
CA GLU A 621 25.64 -11.31 -7.57
C GLU A 621 24.64 -10.79 -6.54
N GLY A 622 25.09 -10.59 -5.29
CA GLY A 622 24.21 -10.02 -4.27
C GLY A 622 24.89 -9.12 -3.27
N THR A 623 24.08 -8.24 -2.69
CA THR A 623 24.42 -7.38 -1.55
C THR A 623 23.48 -7.73 -0.42
N LEU A 624 24.01 -8.19 0.71
CA LEU A 624 23.26 -8.68 1.85
C LEU A 624 23.59 -7.85 3.09
N ARG A 625 22.58 -7.57 3.93
CA ARG A 625 22.76 -6.91 5.23
C ARG A 625 23.04 -7.91 6.36
N GLU A 626 22.27 -9.00 6.36
CA GLU A 626 22.22 -9.97 7.47
C GLU A 626 23.21 -11.13 7.35
N PHE A 627 23.68 -11.39 6.14
CA PHE A 627 24.53 -12.53 5.83
C PHE A 627 25.84 -12.08 5.20
N SER A 628 26.86 -12.93 5.32
CA SER A 628 28.13 -12.72 4.61
C SER A 628 27.92 -12.74 3.11
N LYS A 629 28.71 -11.94 2.38
CA LYS A 629 28.70 -11.93 0.91
C LYS A 629 28.99 -13.34 0.38
N PHE A 630 28.19 -13.81 -0.58
CA PHE A 630 28.40 -15.08 -1.28
C PHE A 630 29.19 -14.89 -2.58
N ASP A 631 29.82 -15.98 -3.05
CA ASP A 631 30.55 -16.01 -4.32
C ASP A 631 29.58 -15.94 -5.51
N PRO A 632 29.92 -15.20 -6.59
CA PRO A 632 29.03 -15.08 -7.74
C PRO A 632 28.59 -16.43 -8.31
N VAL A 633 27.29 -16.60 -8.51
CA VAL A 633 26.69 -17.85 -8.99
C VAL A 633 26.44 -17.73 -10.48
N ASN A 634 27.08 -18.58 -11.29
CA ASN A 634 26.87 -18.62 -12.73
C ASN A 634 25.80 -19.66 -13.10
N LEU A 635 24.91 -19.27 -14.00
CA LEU A 635 23.76 -20.07 -14.41
C LEU A 635 23.47 -19.90 -15.90
N TRP A 636 22.94 -20.96 -16.46
CA TRP A 636 22.29 -20.98 -17.75
C TRP A 636 20.78 -20.87 -17.56
N PHE A 637 20.15 -19.94 -18.27
CA PHE A 637 18.70 -19.95 -18.40
C PHE A 637 18.33 -20.80 -19.62
N ASN A 638 17.76 -21.97 -19.35
CA ASN A 638 17.25 -22.91 -20.34
C ASN A 638 15.74 -23.04 -20.12
N TYR A 639 14.97 -22.26 -20.88
CA TYR A 639 13.54 -22.11 -20.68
C TYR A 639 12.84 -23.45 -20.37
N PRO A 640 12.09 -23.57 -19.26
CA PRO A 640 11.66 -22.50 -18.34
C PRO A 640 12.49 -22.37 -17.04
N VAL A 641 13.67 -22.99 -16.91
CA VAL A 641 14.42 -23.09 -15.64
C VAL A 641 15.83 -22.52 -15.71
N HIS A 642 16.39 -22.18 -14.55
CA HIS A 642 17.80 -21.81 -14.39
C HIS A 642 18.60 -23.02 -13.91
N THR A 643 19.71 -23.32 -14.58
CA THR A 643 20.60 -24.43 -14.24
C THR A 643 22.00 -23.91 -13.94
N LEU A 644 22.59 -24.34 -12.83
CA LEU A 644 23.94 -23.97 -12.44
C LEU A 644 24.96 -24.39 -13.49
N ASP A 645 25.98 -23.54 -13.71
CA ASP A 645 27.11 -23.91 -14.55
C ASP A 645 28.04 -24.89 -13.82
N GLN A 646 27.79 -26.18 -14.02
CA GLN A 646 28.61 -27.25 -13.46
C GLN A 646 30.01 -27.33 -14.07
N SER A 647 30.20 -26.77 -15.27
CA SER A 647 31.49 -26.83 -15.97
C SER A 647 32.44 -25.69 -15.59
N GLY A 648 31.92 -24.62 -14.95
CA GLY A 648 32.69 -23.44 -14.59
C GLY A 648 33.09 -22.54 -15.77
N VAL A 649 32.67 -22.87 -17.00
CA VAL A 649 32.99 -22.15 -18.24
C VAL A 649 32.51 -20.70 -18.24
N LEU A 650 31.46 -20.38 -17.48
CA LEU A 650 30.94 -19.03 -17.32
C LEU A 650 31.76 -18.20 -16.31
N GLY A 651 32.60 -18.83 -15.50
CA GLY A 651 33.47 -18.14 -14.53
C GLY A 651 34.43 -17.17 -15.21
N ASP A 652 35.00 -17.58 -16.35
CA ASP A 652 36.01 -16.82 -17.08
C ASP A 652 35.42 -15.68 -17.93
N ILE A 653 34.10 -15.66 -18.13
CA ILE A 653 33.44 -14.60 -18.88
C ILE A 653 33.34 -13.35 -18.01
N GLN A 654 33.97 -12.27 -18.46
CA GLN A 654 33.77 -10.95 -17.86
C GLN A 654 32.47 -10.36 -18.37
N PRO A 655 31.57 -9.90 -17.48
CA PRO A 655 30.39 -9.17 -17.92
C PRO A 655 30.80 -7.90 -18.69
N GLU A 656 29.98 -7.44 -19.64
CA GLU A 656 30.22 -6.19 -20.39
C GLU A 656 30.52 -4.98 -19.46
N ALA A 657 30.04 -5.06 -18.21
CA ALA A 657 30.35 -4.17 -17.11
C ALA A 657 31.84 -3.92 -16.89
N ASP A 658 32.62 -5.00 -16.82
CA ASP A 658 34.00 -5.03 -16.36
C ASP A 658 35.00 -4.96 -17.51
N ALA A 659 34.52 -5.02 -18.76
CA ALA A 659 35.36 -4.86 -19.92
C ALA A 659 36.03 -3.46 -19.92
N PRO A 660 37.37 -3.38 -19.94
CA PRO A 660 38.09 -2.12 -19.96
C PRO A 660 37.61 -1.21 -21.10
N SER A 661 37.51 0.10 -20.84
CA SER A 661 37.02 1.09 -21.81
C SER A 661 37.74 1.05 -23.18
N TRP A 662 38.97 0.53 -23.24
CA TRP A 662 39.72 0.37 -24.49
C TRP A 662 39.26 -0.84 -25.34
N LYS A 663 38.75 -1.92 -24.72
CA LYS A 663 38.13 -3.06 -25.42
C LYS A 663 36.73 -2.72 -25.96
N LYS A 664 35.95 -1.91 -25.23
CA LYS A 664 34.62 -1.41 -25.66
C LYS A 664 34.66 -0.62 -26.97
N ASN A 665 35.77 0.05 -27.27
CA ASN A 665 35.96 0.79 -28.52
C ASN A 665 36.48 -0.06 -29.70
N PHE A 666 36.92 -1.30 -29.46
CA PHE A 666 37.46 -2.18 -30.50
C PHE A 666 36.46 -3.21 -31.03
N SER A 667 35.48 -3.64 -30.23
CA SER A 667 34.45 -4.61 -30.66
C SER A 667 33.34 -4.04 -31.55
N LYS A 668 33.27 -2.71 -31.72
CA LYS A 668 32.35 -2.02 -32.64
C LYS A 668 33.05 -1.23 -33.75
N LYS A 669 34.20 -1.69 -34.25
CA LYS A 669 34.72 -1.15 -35.52
C LYS A 669 33.95 -1.76 -36.70
N LYS A 670 32.83 -1.11 -37.07
CA LYS A 670 32.37 -1.13 -38.47
C LYS A 670 33.57 -0.81 -39.35
N SER A 671 33.74 -1.50 -40.48
CA SER A 671 34.91 -1.24 -41.32
C SER A 671 34.95 0.24 -41.73
N PRO A 672 36.14 0.83 -41.99
CA PRO A 672 36.22 2.21 -42.47
C PRO A 672 35.39 2.45 -43.74
N GLU A 673 35.15 1.40 -44.53
CA GLU A 673 34.30 1.42 -45.74
C GLU A 673 32.81 1.41 -45.41
N GLU A 674 32.36 0.55 -44.49
CA GLU A 674 30.96 0.50 -44.05
C GLU A 674 30.53 1.80 -43.37
N SER A 675 31.40 2.33 -42.50
CA SER A 675 31.16 3.61 -41.82
C SER A 675 31.12 4.79 -42.81
N LYS A 676 31.86 4.71 -43.92
CA LYS A 676 31.82 5.72 -44.99
C LYS A 676 30.54 5.61 -45.82
N LYS A 677 30.14 4.39 -46.17
CA LYS A 677 28.92 4.12 -46.94
C LYS A 677 27.67 4.63 -46.22
N GLU A 678 27.52 4.30 -44.94
CA GLU A 678 26.38 4.72 -44.12
C GLU A 678 26.33 6.24 -43.92
N ARG A 679 27.50 6.89 -43.77
CA ARG A 679 27.59 8.37 -43.72
C ARG A 679 27.15 9.04 -45.03
N LYS A 680 27.44 8.42 -46.18
CA LYS A 680 27.00 8.91 -47.49
C LYS A 680 25.50 8.74 -47.67
N GLU A 681 24.99 7.54 -47.39
CA GLU A 681 23.55 7.23 -47.47
C GLU A 681 22.71 8.10 -46.52
N SER A 682 23.19 8.33 -45.30
CA SER A 682 22.54 9.22 -44.34
C SER A 682 22.48 10.66 -44.83
N LEU A 683 23.55 11.16 -45.49
CA LEU A 683 23.57 12.50 -46.07
C LEU A 683 22.59 12.62 -47.25
N GLU A 684 22.54 11.63 -48.14
CA GLU A 684 21.60 11.62 -49.28
C GLU A 684 20.14 11.56 -48.81
N THR A 685 19.85 10.70 -47.83
CA THR A 685 18.50 10.54 -47.27
C THR A 685 18.01 11.84 -46.64
N GLN A 686 18.87 12.49 -45.85
CA GLN A 686 18.50 13.76 -45.20
C GLN A 686 18.35 14.90 -46.21
N TYR A 687 19.20 14.94 -47.24
CA TYR A 687 19.11 15.94 -48.30
C TYR A 687 17.81 15.80 -49.11
N GLU A 688 17.44 14.59 -49.53
CA GLU A 688 16.18 14.36 -50.28
C GLU A 688 14.96 14.67 -49.41
N SER A 689 15.00 14.31 -48.12
CA SER A 689 13.95 14.68 -47.16
C SER A 689 13.77 16.19 -47.08
N LEU A 690 14.84 16.96 -46.83
CA LEU A 690 14.76 18.41 -46.72
C LEU A 690 14.37 19.10 -48.04
N LYS A 691 14.86 18.57 -49.18
CA LYS A 691 14.48 19.06 -50.50
C LYS A 691 13.00 18.87 -50.80
N SER A 692 12.40 17.78 -50.31
CA SER A 692 10.97 17.51 -50.48
C SER A 692 10.07 18.36 -49.58
N PHE A 693 10.58 18.82 -48.44
CA PHE A 693 9.84 19.63 -47.46
C PHE A 693 9.95 21.14 -47.69
N ASN A 694 11.02 21.61 -48.33
CA ASN A 694 11.19 23.04 -48.61
C ASN A 694 10.48 23.42 -49.93
N GLU A 695 9.51 24.33 -49.87
CA GLU A 695 8.70 24.77 -51.03
C GLU A 695 9.55 25.30 -52.21
N ASP A 696 10.72 25.88 -51.91
CA ASP A 696 11.68 26.39 -52.91
C ASP A 696 12.70 25.34 -53.39
N GLY A 697 12.65 24.12 -52.85
CA GLY A 697 13.58 23.01 -53.18
C GLY A 697 15.05 23.26 -52.83
N LYS A 698 15.35 24.31 -52.05
CA LYS A 698 16.70 24.68 -51.61
C LYS A 698 17.00 24.10 -50.24
N VAL A 699 18.17 23.52 -50.05
CA VAL A 699 18.64 22.95 -48.79
C VAL A 699 19.87 23.72 -48.32
N THR A 700 19.89 24.18 -47.06
CA THR A 700 21.08 24.84 -46.49
C THR A 700 21.93 23.89 -45.65
N ILE A 701 23.19 24.27 -45.40
CA ILE A 701 24.07 23.51 -44.50
C ILE A 701 23.51 23.46 -43.08
N LYS A 702 22.82 24.52 -42.67
CA LYS A 702 22.22 24.62 -41.34
C LYS A 702 21.08 23.62 -41.19
N ASP A 703 20.21 23.50 -42.19
CA ASP A 703 19.09 22.53 -42.18
C ASP A 703 19.61 21.08 -42.12
N LEU A 704 20.68 20.78 -42.85
CA LEU A 704 21.33 19.47 -42.80
C LEU A 704 22.00 19.21 -41.44
N ALA A 705 22.60 20.24 -40.82
CA ALA A 705 23.22 20.11 -39.51
C ALA A 705 22.16 19.81 -38.43
N GLU A 706 21.05 20.53 -38.44
CA GLU A 706 19.91 20.32 -37.55
C GLU A 706 19.26 18.94 -37.80
N GLY A 707 18.96 18.61 -39.06
CA GLY A 707 18.31 17.34 -39.43
C GLY A 707 19.14 16.09 -39.12
N MET A 708 20.48 16.20 -39.14
CA MET A 708 21.36 15.09 -38.77
C MET A 708 21.79 15.10 -37.30
N GLY A 709 21.43 16.13 -36.52
CA GLY A 709 21.90 16.32 -35.15
C GLY A 709 23.42 16.49 -35.03
N THR A 710 24.06 17.15 -36.01
CA THR A 710 25.52 17.34 -36.03
C THR A 710 25.89 18.81 -36.26
N THR A 711 27.18 19.15 -36.18
CA THR A 711 27.65 20.52 -36.45
C THR A 711 27.78 20.80 -37.94
N GLU A 712 27.60 22.06 -38.37
CA GLU A 712 27.82 22.47 -39.77
C GLU A 712 29.21 22.07 -40.30
N LYS A 713 30.23 22.12 -39.44
CA LYS A 713 31.59 21.67 -39.76
C LYS A 713 31.63 20.18 -40.12
N THR A 714 30.86 19.36 -39.42
CA THR A 714 30.74 17.91 -39.68
C THR A 714 30.00 17.66 -40.99
N VAL A 715 28.93 18.41 -41.27
CA VAL A 715 28.20 18.32 -42.55
C VAL A 715 29.08 18.72 -43.73
N ARG A 716 29.84 19.82 -43.64
CA ARG A 716 30.80 20.25 -44.69
C ARG A 716 31.84 19.16 -44.98
N ASN A 717 32.33 18.47 -43.95
CA ASN A 717 33.27 17.36 -44.10
C ASN A 717 32.61 16.15 -44.77
N ARG A 718 31.37 15.80 -44.41
CA ARG A 718 30.61 14.70 -45.04
C ARG A 718 30.27 14.99 -46.49
N ILE A 719 29.93 16.23 -46.84
CA ILE A 719 29.72 16.68 -48.23
C ILE A 719 31.00 16.51 -49.06
N LYS A 720 32.16 16.94 -48.53
CA LYS A 720 33.46 16.71 -49.17
C LYS A 720 33.79 15.22 -49.32
N GLU A 721 33.51 14.40 -48.29
CA GLU A 721 33.75 12.95 -48.31
C GLU A 721 32.81 12.20 -49.28
N HIS A 722 31.58 12.69 -49.47
CA HIS A 722 30.64 12.16 -50.45
C HIS A 722 31.09 12.43 -51.89
N GLY A 723 31.47 13.68 -52.18
CA GLY A 723 31.93 14.13 -53.50
C GLY A 723 30.84 14.48 -54.52
N GLY A 724 29.56 14.16 -54.22
CA GLY A 724 28.40 14.31 -55.10
C GLY A 724 27.54 15.55 -54.84
N PHE A 725 27.97 16.42 -53.93
CA PHE A 725 27.28 17.66 -53.58
C PHE A 725 28.24 18.85 -53.69
N TRP A 726 27.71 20.03 -53.99
CA TRP A 726 28.42 21.31 -53.98
C TRP A 726 27.85 22.22 -52.90
N ILE A 727 28.65 23.20 -52.49
CA ILE A 727 28.28 24.23 -51.51
C ILE A 727 28.51 25.59 -52.15
N ASP A 728 27.49 26.45 -52.17
CA ASP A 728 27.60 27.84 -52.61
C ASP A 728 26.78 28.74 -51.68
N GLU A 729 27.39 29.80 -51.17
CA GLU A 729 26.77 30.77 -50.23
C GLU A 729 25.93 30.15 -49.08
N GLY A 730 26.31 28.97 -48.58
CA GLY A 730 25.62 28.27 -47.50
C GLY A 730 24.51 27.30 -47.93
N TYR A 731 24.19 27.28 -49.23
CA TYR A 731 23.30 26.30 -49.85
C TYR A 731 24.06 25.05 -50.29
N VAL A 732 23.38 23.92 -50.24
CA VAL A 732 23.87 22.62 -50.70
C VAL A 732 23.06 22.20 -51.92
N GLY A 733 23.74 21.82 -52.98
CA GLY A 733 23.12 21.26 -54.19
C GLY A 733 23.79 19.95 -54.60
N ARG A 734 23.06 19.10 -55.34
CA ARG A 734 23.61 17.87 -55.92
C ARG A 734 24.36 18.23 -57.21
N LYS A 735 25.53 17.61 -57.42
CA LYS A 735 26.33 17.80 -58.64
C LYS A 735 25.73 17.09 -59.85
#